data_AF-A0A0F8IHU1-F1
#
_entry.id   AF-A0A0F8IHU1-F1
#
_cell.length_a   1.000
_cell.length_b   1.000
_cell.length_c   1.000
_cell.angle_alpha   90.00
_cell.angle_beta   90.00
_cell.angle_gamma   90.00
#
_symmetry.space_group_name_H-M   'P 1'
#
loop_
_entity.id
_entity.type
_entity.pdbx_description
1 polymer ?
#
loop_
_entity_poly.entity_id
_entity_poly.type
_entity_poly.pdbx_seq_one_letter_code
_entity_poly.pdbx_strand_id
1 'polypeptide(L)'
;MRKFKRIISDFFQQTRRLWLTLLVLIFLLFCIMYSGLYTYLTTDSNSALYLLSTIAQSSASIIAIVISLSLLVVQYSATTYSARVVDIFKKDLRLWALIFFYGFSIIFSLIVIRLIKDSSDGYSYLGVNYLEICYTLALLLSFAAYISLIAYIPYILRMMKSSSVIDLLSDKIDIKSLSNSSYKVDELESKISKNEPRIDRIIINLHDEEDPFLPIFDIIRASIMRYDYATARNGLWTVSNCLYNIIKQNPHEEKRISEHVFKRIHEIWKLALKTKDSEFIYMVLVQYRYIGNICTIPIRKLDSVYIDFISKLKTKALITLYRTFNKPYSEEKVTQNGLLYTTFLAEYYIKEAFKSIVEMKDEEFQNLSIFLAFKINKIGSETFENRYELRIERPVKALESLEGSTSELSYVLSDIGIAAINAGTKSAFEVVIKTFNYIGEAAIHYNLIHSISHILENLKIIGEESAKKGEEFEHLTKQIVECLENLASKIDSNSQKLSGNTQNQIVEYYEYIKSNYHTYETTKDALVALKNREKRDISDISSYIAIIGIESIKNNKQDATKQTLKSLETVERVLRDGNESIAICKYMLNLGLEAVKKEQTFHLMEDIIKSIYSIGMLQFGYMFDWNRDFDERQEFLKKEHTDYLAKGLQLNYSDFIDTVDFKYLNNGEQTLIINGNERKDIKCLSLKNIDGRYHSGFRALKLFKIDFFENSKTAYYEVPKLLEELFDSILEYALKSPSDETIKLFGMIIQCFENFGTISANFRDKFSLNIFMRSMVTVGNSLVDNPINTERFIRSQIAKRDSLDNSINLEDNKDQKARECLELAAVAASDSIYKLAIQCLKYNLVDYNTFYQLVWCLIYIEKEYPDAFYWEENKLERILEKIKECEFEKSECDKIIKLISENGTKPIKIEKTGVRWKAVRHTPKRRAIRRMKEKASE
;
A
#
# COMPACT_ATOMS: atom_id res chain seq x y z
N MET A 1 15.55 32.67 10.02
CA MET A 1 16.13 32.88 8.66
C MET A 1 15.82 34.24 8.01
N ARG A 2 14.59 34.77 7.95
CA ARG A 2 14.33 36.13 7.38
C ARG A 2 15.09 37.27 8.08
N LYS A 3 15.30 37.19 9.41
CA LYS A 3 16.16 38.12 10.16
C LYS A 3 17.64 37.99 9.76
N PHE A 4 18.14 36.79 9.47
CA PHE A 4 19.53 36.53 9.10
C PHE A 4 19.85 36.95 7.65
N LYS A 5 18.91 36.69 6.73
CA LYS A 5 19.00 37.13 5.32
C LYS A 5 18.89 38.65 5.20
N ARG A 6 18.06 39.30 6.04
CA ARG A 6 18.08 40.76 6.22
C ARG A 6 19.40 41.21 6.83
N ILE A 7 19.90 40.61 7.90
CA ILE A 7 21.18 41.01 8.51
C ILE A 7 22.34 40.86 7.54
N ILE A 8 22.36 39.88 6.63
CA ILE A 8 23.45 39.73 5.63
C ILE A 8 23.27 40.66 4.44
N SER A 9 22.06 40.82 3.87
CA SER A 9 21.87 41.81 2.80
C SER A 9 21.99 43.24 3.33
N ASP A 10 21.48 43.48 4.54
CA ASP A 10 21.71 44.70 5.31
C ASP A 10 23.21 44.80 5.57
N PHE A 11 23.95 43.78 6.00
CA PHE A 11 25.42 43.87 6.19
C PHE A 11 26.19 44.11 4.88
N PHE A 12 25.79 43.55 3.73
CA PHE A 12 26.41 43.81 2.42
C PHE A 12 26.09 45.22 1.91
N GLN A 13 24.82 45.64 2.02
CA GLN A 13 24.38 46.99 1.71
C GLN A 13 24.94 48.00 2.72
N GLN A 14 25.17 47.59 3.97
CA GLN A 14 25.75 48.32 5.08
C GLN A 14 27.25 48.33 4.97
N THR A 15 27.94 47.37 4.34
CA THR A 15 29.39 47.46 4.07
C THR A 15 29.62 48.44 2.92
N ARG A 16 28.86 48.34 1.82
CA ARG A 16 28.89 49.34 0.74
C ARG A 16 28.45 50.73 1.23
N ARG A 17 27.41 50.81 2.06
CA ARG A 17 27.02 52.06 2.73
C ARG A 17 28.04 52.49 3.75
N LEU A 18 28.71 51.61 4.49
CA LEU A 18 29.75 51.96 5.48
C LEU A 18 30.93 52.59 4.77
N TRP A 19 31.37 52.01 3.65
CA TRP A 19 32.42 52.60 2.82
C TRP A 19 32.00 53.94 2.21
N LEU A 20 30.78 54.05 1.69
CA LEU A 20 30.24 55.32 1.19
C LEU A 20 30.05 56.35 2.31
N THR A 21 29.59 55.95 3.49
CA THR A 21 29.43 56.81 4.67
C THR A 21 30.77 57.19 5.24
N LEU A 22 31.78 56.32 5.17
CA LEU A 22 33.14 56.59 5.61
C LEU A 22 33.79 57.58 4.63
N LEU A 23 33.57 57.44 3.32
CA LEU A 23 34.01 58.40 2.31
C LEU A 23 33.30 59.76 2.47
N VAL A 24 31.99 59.76 2.72
CA VAL A 24 31.21 60.98 3.02
C VAL A 24 31.60 61.59 4.37
N LEU A 25 31.92 60.77 5.38
CA LEU A 25 32.41 61.21 6.69
C LEU A 25 33.81 61.81 6.57
N ILE A 26 34.72 61.21 5.80
CA ILE A 26 36.03 61.79 5.47
C ILE A 26 35.82 63.14 4.78
N PHE A 27 34.93 63.20 3.79
CA PHE A 27 34.64 64.43 3.06
C PHE A 27 34.04 65.51 3.98
N LEU A 28 33.12 65.13 4.87
CA LEU A 28 32.55 66.04 5.87
C LEU A 28 33.59 66.49 6.90
N LEU A 29 34.43 65.58 7.43
CA LEU A 29 35.52 65.90 8.35
C LEU A 29 36.55 66.80 7.69
N PHE A 30 36.86 66.54 6.41
CA PHE A 30 37.70 67.40 5.60
C PHE A 30 37.07 68.79 5.44
N CYS A 31 35.78 68.89 5.08
CA CYS A 31 35.06 70.16 5.00
C CYS A 31 34.98 70.90 6.35
N ILE A 32 34.81 70.18 7.47
CA ILE A 32 34.76 70.76 8.82
C ILE A 32 36.15 71.24 9.24
N MET A 33 37.21 70.47 9.01
CA MET A 33 38.58 70.88 9.28
C MET A 33 38.99 72.07 8.40
N TYR A 34 38.63 72.04 7.11
CA TYR A 34 38.89 73.11 6.15
C TYR A 34 38.12 74.39 6.49
N SER A 35 36.86 74.28 6.92
CA SER A 35 36.00 75.44 7.23
C SER A 35 36.23 76.01 8.64
N GLY A 36 36.55 75.16 9.63
CA GLY A 36 36.55 75.54 11.05
C GLY A 36 37.90 75.57 11.78
N LEU A 37 38.93 74.86 11.29
CA LEU A 37 40.23 74.72 11.98
C LEU A 37 41.42 75.27 11.19
N TYR A 38 41.22 75.59 9.91
CA TYR A 38 42.23 76.15 9.00
C TYR A 38 42.93 77.41 9.54
N THR A 39 42.28 78.18 10.41
CA THR A 39 42.83 79.41 10.99
C THR A 39 43.71 79.22 12.23
N TYR A 40 43.84 78.01 12.80
CA TYR A 40 44.44 77.82 14.13
C TYR A 40 45.56 76.76 14.25
N LEU A 41 45.84 75.95 13.22
CA LEU A 41 46.78 74.81 13.32
C LEU A 41 47.87 74.87 12.25
N THR A 42 48.89 75.71 12.43
CA THR A 42 50.12 75.64 11.62
C THR A 42 51.01 74.52 12.15
N THR A 43 51.25 73.50 11.32
CA THR A 43 52.11 72.37 11.69
C THR A 43 53.53 72.61 11.18
N ASP A 44 54.54 72.42 12.03
CA ASP A 44 55.94 72.50 11.64
C ASP A 44 56.30 71.44 10.57
N SER A 45 57.07 71.84 9.55
CA SER A 45 57.36 71.02 8.38
C SER A 45 58.13 69.74 8.72
N ASN A 46 59.05 69.79 9.70
CA ASN A 46 59.80 68.61 10.13
C ASN A 46 58.90 67.60 10.84
N SER A 47 57.97 68.09 11.66
CA SER A 47 56.99 67.25 12.35
C SER A 47 56.02 66.57 11.38
N ALA A 48 55.55 67.30 10.36
CA ALA A 48 54.70 66.77 9.30
C ALA A 48 55.41 65.68 8.48
N LEU A 49 56.67 65.90 8.08
CA LEU A 49 57.50 64.91 7.38
C LEU A 49 57.71 63.65 8.21
N TYR A 50 58.02 63.79 9.50
CA TYR A 50 58.22 62.66 10.42
C TYR A 50 56.95 61.83 10.58
N LEU A 51 55.81 62.50 10.83
CA LEU A 51 54.54 61.83 11.06
C LEU A 51 54.07 61.12 9.78
N LEU A 52 54.15 61.78 8.63
CA LEU A 52 53.72 61.20 7.36
C LEU A 52 54.62 60.03 6.91
N SER A 53 55.93 60.13 7.17
CA SER A 53 56.87 59.02 6.95
C SER A 53 56.56 57.82 7.85
N THR A 54 56.26 58.09 9.13
CA THR A 54 55.85 57.06 10.09
C THR A 54 54.55 56.39 9.66
N ILE A 55 53.56 57.16 9.20
CA ILE A 55 52.28 56.63 8.68
C ILE A 55 52.49 55.79 7.43
N ALA A 56 53.30 56.24 6.48
CA ALA A 56 53.58 55.48 5.26
C ALA A 56 54.25 54.14 5.60
N GLN A 57 55.22 54.15 6.52
CA GLN A 57 55.92 52.95 6.98
C GLN A 57 55.01 52.00 7.78
N SER A 58 54.19 52.51 8.70
CA SER A 58 53.26 51.70 9.48
C SER A 58 52.16 51.12 8.60
N SER A 59 51.65 51.89 7.63
CA SER A 59 50.66 51.43 6.66
C SER A 59 51.23 50.32 5.76
N ALA A 60 52.47 50.46 5.31
CA ALA A 60 53.19 49.43 4.54
C ALA A 60 53.41 48.14 5.36
N SER A 61 53.70 48.27 6.65
CA SER A 61 53.88 47.12 7.55
C SER A 61 52.56 46.40 7.81
N ILE A 62 51.48 47.16 8.04
CA ILE A 62 50.14 46.63 8.29
C ILE A 62 49.60 45.90 7.05
N ILE A 63 49.70 46.49 5.85
CA ILE A 63 49.23 45.84 4.63
C ILE A 63 50.01 44.54 4.35
N ALA A 64 51.32 44.50 4.64
CA ALA A 64 52.12 43.28 4.52
C ALA A 64 51.64 42.17 5.47
N ILE A 65 51.30 42.51 6.72
CA ILE A 65 50.71 41.57 7.68
C ILE A 65 49.34 41.08 7.19
N VAL A 66 48.49 41.98 6.70
CA VAL A 66 47.15 41.64 6.19
C VAL A 66 47.25 40.69 5.00
N ILE A 67 48.12 40.97 4.03
CA ILE A 67 48.35 40.08 2.88
C ILE A 67 48.83 38.70 3.35
N SER A 68 49.77 38.66 4.30
CA SER A 68 50.29 37.41 4.87
C SER A 68 49.19 36.59 5.56
N LEU A 69 48.36 37.24 6.39
CA LEU A 69 47.23 36.59 7.05
C LEU A 69 46.18 36.10 6.05
N SER A 70 45.85 36.90 5.03
CA SER A 70 44.90 36.51 3.98
C SER A 70 45.42 35.33 3.16
N LEU A 71 46.71 35.30 2.83
CA LEU A 71 47.33 34.14 2.17
C LEU A 71 47.31 32.90 3.07
N LEU A 72 47.57 33.04 4.37
CA LEU A 72 47.46 31.95 5.34
C LEU A 72 46.03 31.41 5.37
N VAL A 73 45.02 32.27 5.39
CA VAL A 73 43.60 31.84 5.39
C VAL A 73 43.22 31.17 4.08
N VAL A 74 43.75 31.64 2.95
CA VAL A 74 43.59 30.98 1.64
C VAL A 74 44.24 29.60 1.64
N GLN A 75 45.47 29.48 2.14
CA GLN A 75 46.18 28.20 2.27
C GLN A 75 45.45 27.25 3.21
N TYR A 76 44.99 27.75 4.35
CA TYR A 76 44.19 27.00 5.31
C TYR A 76 42.90 26.50 4.67
N SER A 77 42.20 27.33 3.91
CA SER A 77 40.96 26.94 3.22
C SER A 77 41.21 25.93 2.09
N ALA A 78 42.28 26.10 1.32
CA ALA A 78 42.66 25.19 0.24
C ALA A 78 43.04 23.80 0.77
N THR A 79 43.81 23.76 1.86
CA THR A 79 44.24 22.52 2.51
C THR A 79 43.14 21.88 3.33
N THR A 80 42.24 22.66 3.94
CA THR A 80 41.18 22.15 4.82
C THR A 80 39.95 21.70 4.04
N TYR A 81 39.58 22.42 2.98
CA TYR A 81 38.33 22.24 2.28
C TYR A 81 38.50 21.74 0.85
N SER A 82 38.97 22.60 -0.06
CA SER A 82 39.22 22.28 -1.47
C SER A 82 39.91 23.44 -2.16
N ALA A 83 40.72 23.16 -3.17
CA ALA A 83 41.35 24.18 -4.02
C ALA A 83 40.30 25.08 -4.69
N ARG A 84 39.09 24.59 -4.98
CA ARG A 84 38.00 25.38 -5.61
C ARG A 84 37.48 26.51 -4.71
N VAL A 85 37.65 26.38 -3.39
CA VAL A 85 37.25 27.42 -2.42
C VAL A 85 38.17 28.65 -2.50
N VAL A 86 39.38 28.50 -3.03
CA VAL A 86 40.35 29.59 -3.21
C VAL A 86 39.85 30.67 -4.15
N ASP A 87 39.09 30.30 -5.19
CA ASP A 87 38.56 31.25 -6.16
C ASP A 87 37.61 32.28 -5.54
N ILE A 88 36.99 31.93 -4.40
CA ILE A 88 36.16 32.85 -3.61
C ILE A 88 37.01 34.00 -3.06
N PHE A 89 38.18 33.68 -2.51
CA PHE A 89 39.09 34.66 -1.92
C PHE A 89 39.82 35.48 -2.98
N LYS A 90 40.16 34.88 -4.12
CA LYS A 90 40.80 35.58 -5.25
C LYS A 90 39.92 36.72 -5.79
N LYS A 91 38.60 36.50 -5.83
CA LYS A 91 37.61 37.47 -6.31
C LYS A 91 36.99 38.31 -5.19
N ASP A 92 37.54 38.27 -3.96
CA ASP A 92 36.97 39.04 -2.86
C ASP A 92 37.27 40.54 -3.00
N LEU A 93 36.23 41.30 -3.34
CA LEU A 93 36.29 42.76 -3.49
C LEU A 93 36.75 43.46 -2.21
N ARG A 94 36.53 42.85 -1.02
CA ARG A 94 36.87 43.48 0.27
C ARG A 94 38.37 43.51 0.50
N LEU A 95 39.07 42.42 0.19
CA LEU A 95 40.53 42.36 0.22
C LEU A 95 41.14 43.35 -0.78
N TRP A 96 40.65 43.36 -2.03
CA TRP A 96 41.13 44.29 -3.05
C TRP A 96 40.87 45.76 -2.70
N ALA A 97 39.72 46.09 -2.12
CA ALA A 97 39.42 47.43 -1.65
C ALA A 97 40.36 47.87 -0.52
N LEU A 98 40.62 47.01 0.46
CA LEU A 98 41.57 47.30 1.53
C LEU A 98 42.98 47.54 0.98
N ILE A 99 43.45 46.67 0.09
CA ILE A 99 44.75 46.82 -0.57
C ILE A 99 44.81 48.15 -1.33
N PHE A 100 43.74 48.51 -2.06
CA PHE A 100 43.65 49.77 -2.78
C PHE A 100 43.70 50.98 -1.86
N PHE A 101 42.93 51.01 -0.76
CA PHE A 101 42.92 52.15 0.18
C PHE A 101 44.28 52.34 0.86
N TYR A 102 44.92 51.26 1.30
CA TYR A 102 46.26 51.34 1.90
C TYR A 102 47.32 51.73 0.88
N GLY A 103 47.30 51.13 -0.31
CA GLY A 103 48.23 51.48 -1.39
C GLY A 103 48.09 52.96 -1.79
N PHE A 104 46.86 53.44 -1.92
CA PHE A 104 46.57 54.84 -2.22
C PHE A 104 47.01 55.78 -1.09
N SER A 105 46.76 55.42 0.18
CA SER A 105 47.23 56.17 1.35
C SER A 105 48.76 56.28 1.38
N ILE A 106 49.48 55.21 1.10
CA ILE A 106 50.96 55.19 1.06
C ILE A 106 51.47 56.08 -0.08
N ILE A 107 50.98 55.88 -1.31
CA ILE A 107 51.42 56.65 -2.47
C ILE A 107 51.14 58.15 -2.26
N PHE A 108 49.94 58.49 -1.77
CA PHE A 108 49.57 59.87 -1.49
C PHE A 108 50.45 60.49 -0.41
N SER A 109 50.74 59.75 0.67
CA SER A 109 51.66 60.18 1.72
C SER A 109 53.07 60.44 1.18
N LEU A 110 53.59 59.57 0.31
CA LEU A 110 54.91 59.75 -0.31
C LEU A 110 54.97 60.96 -1.27
N ILE A 111 53.90 61.19 -2.05
CA ILE A 111 53.78 62.36 -2.91
C ILE A 111 53.79 63.64 -2.06
N VAL A 112 53.02 63.67 -0.97
CA VAL A 112 52.96 64.82 -0.08
C VAL A 112 54.30 65.04 0.65
N ILE A 113 55.00 63.99 1.08
CA ILE A 113 56.37 64.08 1.63
C ILE A 113 57.32 64.76 0.62
N ARG A 114 57.27 64.34 -0.65
CA ARG A 114 58.10 64.94 -1.70
C ARG A 114 57.76 66.43 -1.90
N LEU A 115 56.47 66.77 -1.95
CA LEU A 115 56.03 68.16 -2.11
C LEU A 115 56.43 69.04 -0.92
N ILE A 116 56.37 68.52 0.32
CA ILE A 116 56.79 69.26 1.52
C ILE A 116 58.31 69.51 1.48
N LYS A 117 59.10 68.48 1.13
CA LYS A 117 60.57 68.60 1.04
C LYS A 117 61.02 69.59 -0.03
N ASP A 118 60.41 69.56 -1.21
CA ASP A 118 60.73 70.51 -2.29
C ASP A 118 60.37 71.95 -1.90
N SER A 119 59.32 72.13 -1.08
CA SER A 119 58.93 73.45 -0.55
C SER A 119 59.86 73.99 0.55
N SER A 120 60.42 73.10 1.39
CA SER A 120 61.40 73.50 2.43
C SER A 120 62.75 73.91 1.85
N ASP A 121 63.10 73.38 0.67
CA ASP A 121 64.36 73.65 -0.04
C ASP A 121 64.28 74.94 -0.92
N GLY A 122 63.23 75.74 -0.77
CA GLY A 122 63.10 77.08 -1.38
C GLY A 122 62.38 77.13 -2.75
N TYR A 123 61.89 76.00 -3.26
CA TYR A 123 61.16 75.92 -4.54
C TYR A 123 59.66 75.68 -4.31
N SER A 124 58.89 76.76 -4.03
CA SER A 124 57.43 76.65 -3.84
C SER A 124 56.68 76.77 -5.17
N TYR A 125 56.35 75.64 -5.80
CA TYR A 125 55.45 75.60 -6.97
C TYR A 125 53.95 75.65 -6.60
N LEU A 126 53.61 75.41 -5.34
CA LEU A 126 52.23 75.41 -4.80
C LEU A 126 52.24 76.17 -3.46
N GLY A 127 51.33 77.13 -3.30
CA GLY A 127 51.27 77.97 -2.09
C GLY A 127 51.05 77.15 -0.81
N VAL A 128 51.54 77.69 0.32
CA VAL A 128 51.52 77.06 1.67
C VAL A 128 50.16 76.45 2.02
N ASN A 129 49.07 77.14 1.65
CA ASN A 129 47.69 76.72 1.88
C ASN A 129 47.34 75.38 1.22
N TYR A 130 47.85 75.11 0.01
CA TYR A 130 47.58 73.86 -0.70
C TYR A 130 48.34 72.67 -0.09
N LEU A 131 49.51 72.92 0.50
CA LEU A 131 50.34 71.90 1.14
C LEU A 131 49.69 71.38 2.42
N GLU A 132 49.13 72.27 3.25
CA GLU A 132 48.41 71.91 4.48
C GLU A 132 47.11 71.13 4.18
N ILE A 133 46.41 71.49 3.10
CA ILE A 133 45.24 70.74 2.61
C ILE A 133 45.66 69.31 2.21
N CYS A 134 46.78 69.17 1.50
CA CYS A 134 47.27 67.85 1.10
C CYS A 134 47.71 67.01 2.32
N TYR A 135 48.36 67.63 3.30
CA TYR A 135 48.76 66.97 4.55
C TYR A 135 47.56 66.49 5.37
N THR A 136 46.56 67.35 5.58
CA THR A 136 45.34 66.99 6.32
C THR A 136 44.52 65.92 5.59
N LEU A 137 44.45 65.97 4.26
CA LEU A 137 43.84 64.92 3.45
C LEU A 137 44.59 63.59 3.59
N ALA A 138 45.92 63.61 3.63
CA ALA A 138 46.74 62.41 3.80
C ALA A 138 46.52 61.76 5.18
N LEU A 139 46.41 62.58 6.23
CA LEU A 139 46.06 62.12 7.58
C LEU A 139 44.68 61.47 7.61
N LEU A 140 43.65 62.14 7.07
CA LEU A 140 42.29 61.61 7.04
C LEU A 140 42.20 60.30 6.24
N LEU A 141 42.90 60.21 5.12
CA LEU A 141 42.97 59.00 4.30
C LEU A 141 43.64 57.84 5.05
N SER A 142 44.62 58.14 5.91
CA SER A 142 45.31 57.14 6.72
C SER A 142 44.45 56.64 7.88
N PHE A 143 43.71 57.53 8.55
CA PHE A 143 42.70 57.14 9.54
C PHE A 143 41.60 56.27 8.91
N ALA A 144 41.16 56.60 7.70
CA ALA A 144 40.22 55.79 6.96
C ALA A 144 40.75 54.38 6.67
N ALA A 145 42.01 54.26 6.27
CA ALA A 145 42.68 52.97 6.08
C ALA A 145 42.71 52.16 7.40
N TYR A 146 43.00 52.78 8.55
CA TYR A 146 42.96 52.08 9.83
C TYR A 146 41.56 51.62 10.24
N ILE A 147 40.53 52.44 10.02
CA ILE A 147 39.14 52.03 10.28
C ILE A 147 38.71 50.87 9.37
N SER A 148 39.15 50.87 8.11
CA SER A 148 38.93 49.75 7.19
C SER A 148 39.48 48.43 7.73
N LEU A 149 40.67 48.46 8.33
CA LEU A 149 41.29 47.27 8.91
C LEU A 149 40.45 46.69 10.05
N ILE A 150 39.92 47.54 10.94
CA ILE A 150 39.05 47.12 12.05
C ILE A 150 37.81 46.40 11.50
N ALA A 151 37.28 46.81 10.35
CA ALA A 151 36.17 46.12 9.69
C ALA A 151 36.58 44.80 9.01
N TYR A 152 37.81 44.73 8.49
CA TYR A 152 38.32 43.57 7.75
C TYR A 152 38.72 42.38 8.65
N ILE A 153 39.32 42.64 9.81
CA ILE A 153 39.77 41.57 10.73
C ILE A 153 38.62 40.62 11.13
N PRO A 154 37.46 41.10 11.65
CA PRO A 154 36.34 40.22 11.96
C PRO A 154 35.79 39.47 10.74
N TYR A 155 35.91 40.04 9.54
CA TYR A 155 35.48 39.39 8.30
C TYR A 155 36.36 38.18 7.97
N ILE A 156 37.69 38.34 7.95
CA ILE A 156 38.61 37.23 7.64
C ILE A 156 38.53 36.14 8.72
N LEU A 157 38.43 36.50 10.00
CA LEU A 157 38.26 35.52 11.07
C LEU A 157 36.94 34.73 10.94
N ARG A 158 35.87 35.33 10.41
CA ARG A 158 34.63 34.61 10.09
C ARG A 158 34.80 33.68 8.89
N MET A 159 35.56 34.09 7.87
CA MET A 159 35.84 33.27 6.69
C MET A 159 36.69 32.02 7.00
N MET A 160 37.35 31.95 8.16
CA MET A 160 38.00 30.72 8.64
C MET A 160 37.00 29.64 9.08
N LYS A 161 35.73 30.00 9.35
CA LYS A 161 34.68 29.03 9.71
C LYS A 161 34.07 28.43 8.45
N SER A 162 34.07 27.10 8.38
CA SER A 162 33.45 26.33 7.28
C SER A 162 32.01 26.75 7.00
N SER A 163 31.21 27.01 8.05
CA SER A 163 29.81 27.44 7.90
C SER A 163 29.66 28.75 7.13
N SER A 164 30.54 29.72 7.36
CA SER A 164 30.50 31.02 6.66
C SER A 164 30.90 30.88 5.19
N VAL A 165 31.83 29.97 4.88
CA VAL A 165 32.22 29.66 3.50
C VAL A 165 31.09 28.94 2.76
N ILE A 166 30.44 27.97 3.42
CA ILE A 166 29.28 27.23 2.88
C ILE A 166 28.13 28.20 2.58
N ASP A 167 27.80 29.11 3.51
CA ASP A 167 26.73 30.09 3.32
C ASP A 167 27.00 31.01 2.12
N LEU A 168 28.25 31.48 1.98
CA LEU A 168 28.67 32.32 0.86
C LEU A 168 28.62 31.59 -0.49
N LEU A 169 28.96 30.30 -0.52
CA LEU A 169 28.84 29.45 -1.71
C LEU A 169 27.37 29.24 -2.08
N SER A 170 26.54 28.92 -1.09
CA SER A 170 25.10 28.74 -1.22
C SER A 170 24.40 29.97 -1.80
N ASP A 171 24.79 31.18 -1.37
CA ASP A 171 24.22 32.43 -1.88
C ASP A 171 24.50 32.69 -3.37
N LYS A 172 25.52 32.03 -3.94
CA LYS A 172 25.85 32.13 -5.38
C LYS A 172 25.11 31.12 -6.24
N ILE A 173 24.43 30.13 -5.65
CA ILE A 173 23.72 29.10 -6.39
C ILE A 173 22.38 29.66 -6.86
N ASP A 174 22.21 29.72 -8.17
CA ASP A 174 20.99 30.17 -8.84
C ASP A 174 20.62 29.26 -10.01
N ILE A 175 19.44 29.47 -10.59
CA ILE A 175 18.95 28.64 -11.71
C ILE A 175 19.84 28.75 -12.95
N LYS A 176 20.51 29.88 -13.14
CA LYS A 176 21.34 30.14 -14.31
C LYS A 176 22.65 29.37 -14.25
N SER A 177 23.32 29.38 -13.09
CA SER A 177 24.52 28.58 -12.83
C SER A 177 24.22 27.08 -12.93
N LEU A 178 23.08 26.64 -12.40
CA LEU A 178 22.65 25.23 -12.53
C LEU A 178 22.40 24.82 -13.98
N SER A 179 21.85 25.73 -14.78
CA SER A 179 21.46 25.40 -16.15
C SER A 179 22.64 25.06 -17.06
N ASN A 180 23.82 25.60 -16.77
CA ASN A 180 25.03 25.31 -17.53
C ASN A 180 25.77 24.07 -16.99
N SER A 181 25.55 23.74 -15.72
CA SER A 181 26.26 22.65 -15.03
C SER A 181 25.77 21.23 -15.31
N SER A 182 24.62 21.07 -15.97
CA SER A 182 24.08 19.75 -16.29
C SER A 182 23.24 19.72 -17.56
N TYR A 183 23.32 18.59 -18.28
CA TYR A 183 22.47 18.30 -19.43
C TYR A 183 21.84 16.91 -19.30
N LYS A 184 20.62 16.78 -19.85
CA LYS A 184 19.88 15.51 -19.90
C LYS A 184 20.49 14.60 -20.95
N VAL A 185 20.75 13.35 -20.57
CA VAL A 185 21.36 12.33 -21.42
C VAL A 185 20.29 11.37 -21.93
N ASP A 186 19.48 10.84 -21.02
CA ASP A 186 18.50 9.79 -21.32
C ASP A 186 17.36 9.77 -20.28
N GLU A 187 16.36 8.92 -20.47
CA GLU A 187 15.31 8.60 -19.51
C GLU A 187 15.40 7.13 -19.09
N LEU A 188 15.32 6.86 -17.79
CA LEU A 188 15.29 5.49 -17.28
C LEU A 188 13.87 4.94 -17.43
N GLU A 189 13.72 3.78 -18.06
CA GLU A 189 12.41 3.16 -18.21
C GLU A 189 11.82 2.76 -16.85
N SER A 190 10.63 3.28 -16.55
CA SER A 190 9.82 2.85 -15.40
C SER A 190 9.30 1.43 -15.62
N LYS A 191 9.11 0.68 -14.53
CA LYS A 191 8.39 -0.61 -14.51
C LYS A 191 6.90 -0.43 -14.88
N ILE A 192 6.38 0.79 -14.72
CA ILE A 192 5.00 1.15 -15.07
C ILE A 192 4.90 1.36 -16.59
N SER A 193 3.82 0.85 -17.19
CA SER A 193 3.53 0.99 -18.61
C SER A 193 3.51 2.46 -19.07
N LYS A 194 3.93 2.74 -20.30
CA LYS A 194 3.81 4.08 -20.93
C LYS A 194 2.33 4.51 -21.07
N ASN A 195 1.40 3.56 -21.01
CA ASN A 195 -0.03 3.79 -21.10
C ASN A 195 -0.68 4.01 -19.73
N GLU A 196 0.08 4.51 -18.74
CA GLU A 196 -0.41 4.78 -17.39
C GLU A 196 0.30 6.03 -16.80
N PRO A 197 -0.31 6.74 -15.84
CA PRO A 197 0.36 7.79 -15.08
C PRO A 197 1.60 7.25 -14.36
N ARG A 198 2.77 7.83 -14.64
CA ARG A 198 4.05 7.41 -14.07
C ARG A 198 5.02 8.56 -13.91
N ILE A 199 6.10 8.34 -13.16
CA ILE A 199 7.19 9.30 -13.03
C ILE A 199 8.40 8.80 -13.81
N ASP A 200 8.62 9.36 -15.00
CA ASP A 200 9.84 9.07 -15.77
C ASP A 200 11.05 9.76 -15.13
N ARG A 201 11.96 8.94 -14.61
CA ARG A 201 13.24 9.35 -14.06
C ARG A 201 14.20 9.73 -15.20
N ILE A 202 14.89 10.86 -15.07
CA ILE A 202 15.85 11.31 -16.07
C ILE A 202 17.28 11.04 -15.63
N ILE A 203 18.16 10.77 -16.60
CA ILE A 203 19.60 10.65 -16.37
C ILE A 203 20.27 11.94 -16.84
N ILE A 204 21.10 12.51 -15.97
CA ILE A 204 21.86 13.73 -16.27
C ILE A 204 23.36 13.49 -16.15
N ASN A 205 24.13 14.21 -16.96
CA ASN A 205 25.57 14.36 -16.81
C ASN A 205 25.89 15.71 -16.18
N LEU A 206 26.94 15.72 -15.34
CA LEU A 206 27.38 16.90 -14.61
C LEU A 206 28.67 17.41 -15.24
N HIS A 207 28.75 18.73 -15.44
CA HIS A 207 29.97 19.43 -15.79
C HIS A 207 30.64 19.92 -14.50
N ASP A 208 31.59 19.15 -13.98
CA ASP A 208 32.25 19.43 -12.71
C ASP A 208 32.88 20.83 -12.62
N GLU A 209 33.33 21.41 -13.75
CA GLU A 209 33.91 22.76 -13.76
C GLU A 209 32.88 23.86 -13.50
N GLU A 210 31.64 23.65 -13.92
CA GLU A 210 30.56 24.64 -13.84
C GLU A 210 29.56 24.34 -12.72
N ASP A 211 29.71 23.21 -12.01
CA ASP A 211 28.80 22.77 -10.96
C ASP A 211 28.84 23.69 -9.72
N PRO A 212 27.76 24.44 -9.44
CA PRO A 212 27.73 25.37 -8.32
C PRO A 212 27.62 24.66 -6.96
N PHE A 213 27.15 23.41 -6.91
CA PHE A 213 27.07 22.61 -5.69
C PHE A 213 28.39 21.93 -5.34
N LEU A 214 29.23 21.62 -6.34
CA LEU A 214 30.43 20.83 -6.17
C LEU A 214 31.41 21.37 -5.11
N PRO A 215 31.67 22.70 -5.00
CA PRO A 215 32.51 23.22 -3.93
C PRO A 215 31.97 22.93 -2.51
N ILE A 216 30.65 22.92 -2.33
CA ILE A 216 30.02 22.55 -1.05
C ILE A 216 30.17 21.05 -0.80
N PHE A 217 29.98 20.22 -1.83
CA PHE A 217 30.19 18.77 -1.73
C PHE A 217 31.65 18.38 -1.48
N ASP A 218 32.62 19.13 -2.02
CA ASP A 218 34.03 18.96 -1.70
C ASP A 218 34.31 19.27 -0.22
N ILE A 219 33.72 20.35 0.33
CA ILE A 219 33.78 20.66 1.77
C ILE A 219 33.19 19.50 2.59
N ILE A 220 32.02 18.98 2.20
CA ILE A 220 31.38 17.84 2.88
C ILE A 220 32.29 16.61 2.83
N ARG A 221 32.84 16.28 1.66
CA ARG A 221 33.76 15.15 1.45
C ARG A 221 35.01 15.28 2.32
N ALA A 222 35.63 16.46 2.34
CA ALA A 222 36.81 16.72 3.18
C ALA A 222 36.47 16.63 4.67
N SER A 223 35.28 17.08 5.07
CA SER A 223 34.80 17.00 6.45
C SER A 223 34.55 15.54 6.88
N ILE A 224 34.01 14.71 5.98
CA ILE A 224 33.83 13.28 6.20
C ILE A 224 35.18 12.59 6.44
N MET A 225 36.16 12.86 5.58
CA MET A 225 37.51 12.28 5.74
C MET A 225 38.23 12.71 7.02
N ARG A 226 37.78 13.80 7.66
CA ARG A 226 38.32 14.33 8.92
C ARG A 226 37.44 14.04 10.13
N TYR A 227 36.32 13.34 9.97
CA TYR A 227 35.33 13.11 11.02
C TYR A 227 34.75 14.40 11.63
N ASP A 228 34.68 15.50 10.84
CA ASP A 228 34.01 16.73 11.25
C ASP A 228 32.52 16.66 10.89
N TYR A 229 31.76 15.99 11.76
CA TYR A 229 30.32 15.79 11.61
C TYR A 229 29.54 17.11 11.57
N ALA A 230 29.98 18.14 12.31
CA ALA A 230 29.29 19.42 12.38
C ALA A 230 29.35 20.15 11.05
N THR A 231 30.53 20.21 10.42
CA THR A 231 30.68 20.82 9.10
C THR A 231 29.95 20.04 8.01
N ALA A 232 30.07 18.70 8.01
CA ALA A 232 29.36 17.86 7.05
C ALA A 232 27.82 18.03 7.16
N ARG A 233 27.29 18.08 8.38
CA ARG A 233 25.86 18.26 8.65
C ARG A 233 25.38 19.62 8.18
N ASN A 234 26.15 20.67 8.46
CA ASN A 234 25.82 22.02 7.99
C ASN A 234 25.84 22.11 6.46
N GLY A 235 26.84 21.52 5.81
CA GLY A 235 26.92 21.48 4.34
C GLY A 235 25.71 20.79 3.72
N LEU A 236 25.36 19.60 4.20
CA LEU A 236 24.20 18.85 3.73
C LEU A 236 22.89 19.61 3.96
N TRP A 237 22.71 20.22 5.14
CA TRP A 237 21.54 21.05 5.45
C TRP A 237 21.42 22.26 4.51
N THR A 238 22.52 22.92 4.20
CA THR A 238 22.54 24.05 3.26
C THR A 238 22.17 23.61 1.85
N VAL A 239 22.70 22.49 1.37
CA VAL A 239 22.33 21.91 0.06
C VAL A 239 20.82 21.64 -0.02
N SER A 240 20.25 21.00 0.99
CA SER A 240 18.81 20.70 1.05
C SER A 240 17.95 21.98 1.03
N ASN A 241 18.37 23.03 1.73
CA ASN A 241 17.67 24.32 1.70
C ASN A 241 17.81 25.03 0.36
N CYS A 242 18.98 24.98 -0.27
CA CYS A 242 19.18 25.52 -1.62
C CYS A 242 18.27 24.81 -2.62
N LEU A 243 18.28 23.47 -2.63
CA LEU A 243 17.42 22.65 -3.47
C LEU A 243 15.96 23.08 -3.35
N TYR A 244 15.41 23.08 -2.14
CA TYR A 244 14.02 23.44 -1.89
C TYR A 244 13.70 24.87 -2.32
N ASN A 245 14.57 25.83 -2.02
CA ASN A 245 14.34 27.24 -2.40
C ASN A 245 14.38 27.45 -3.92
N ILE A 246 15.28 26.78 -4.63
CA ILE A 246 15.42 26.94 -6.10
C ILE A 246 14.24 26.28 -6.80
N ILE A 247 13.88 25.05 -6.42
CA ILE A 247 12.74 24.34 -7.00
C ILE A 247 11.43 25.05 -6.70
N LYS A 248 11.26 25.57 -5.48
CA LYS A 248 10.08 26.37 -5.12
C LYS A 248 9.91 27.61 -6.00
N GLN A 249 11.00 28.21 -6.46
CA GLN A 249 10.98 29.37 -7.35
C GLN A 249 10.87 28.96 -8.83
N ASN A 250 11.34 27.76 -9.19
CA ASN A 250 11.44 27.26 -10.56
C ASN A 250 10.87 25.84 -10.66
N PRO A 251 9.56 25.65 -10.43
CA PRO A 251 8.95 24.33 -10.32
C PRO A 251 9.04 23.49 -11.61
N HIS A 252 9.13 24.12 -12.78
CA HIS A 252 9.26 23.42 -14.07
C HIS A 252 10.61 22.72 -14.24
N GLU A 253 11.63 23.14 -13.49
CA GLU A 253 12.99 22.61 -13.54
C GLU A 253 13.25 21.55 -12.46
N GLU A 254 12.20 21.17 -11.71
CA GLU A 254 12.28 20.23 -10.59
C GLU A 254 13.06 18.97 -10.96
N LYS A 255 12.70 18.30 -12.06
CA LYS A 255 13.32 17.02 -12.44
C LYS A 255 14.84 17.13 -12.55
N ARG A 256 15.32 18.14 -13.28
CA ARG A 256 16.75 18.35 -13.56
C ARG A 256 17.51 18.72 -12.29
N ILE A 257 16.98 19.66 -11.51
CA ILE A 257 17.66 20.16 -10.31
C ILE A 257 17.71 19.07 -9.23
N SER A 258 16.62 18.32 -9.06
CA SER A 258 16.58 17.22 -8.09
C SER A 258 17.56 16.12 -8.47
N GLU A 259 17.61 15.66 -9.73
CA GLU A 259 18.62 14.68 -10.15
C GLU A 259 20.06 15.17 -9.92
N HIS A 260 20.34 16.46 -10.16
CA HIS A 260 21.66 17.05 -9.91
C HIS A 260 22.06 16.89 -8.46
N VAL A 261 21.20 17.36 -7.55
CA VAL A 261 21.51 17.33 -6.13
C VAL A 261 21.57 15.90 -5.60
N PHE A 262 20.60 15.05 -5.96
CA PHE A 262 20.57 13.67 -5.49
C PHE A 262 21.74 12.83 -6.02
N LYS A 263 22.21 13.06 -7.26
CA LYS A 263 23.42 12.42 -7.79
C LYS A 263 24.65 12.75 -6.94
N ARG A 264 24.80 14.01 -6.52
CA ARG A 264 25.89 14.43 -5.62
C ARG A 264 25.74 13.89 -4.20
N ILE A 265 24.52 13.85 -3.64
CA ILE A 265 24.28 13.22 -2.33
C ILE A 265 24.61 11.71 -2.42
N HIS A 266 24.31 11.06 -3.54
CA HIS A 266 24.63 9.65 -3.74
C HIS A 266 26.14 9.38 -3.83
N GLU A 267 26.96 10.31 -4.35
CA GLU A 267 28.42 10.22 -4.25
C GLU A 267 28.90 10.25 -2.79
N ILE A 268 28.27 11.09 -1.95
CA ILE A 268 28.55 11.14 -0.51
C ILE A 268 28.08 9.85 0.19
N TRP A 269 26.93 9.30 -0.19
CA TRP A 269 26.46 8.00 0.28
C TRP A 269 27.49 6.89 0.02
N LYS A 270 27.97 6.76 -1.22
CA LYS A 270 29.00 5.76 -1.58
C LYS A 270 30.26 5.92 -0.74
N LEU A 271 30.67 7.17 -0.47
CA LEU A 271 31.81 7.44 0.39
C LEU A 271 31.56 7.00 1.84
N ALA A 272 30.41 7.35 2.42
CA ALA A 272 30.04 6.98 3.78
C ALA A 272 29.99 5.45 3.98
N LEU A 273 29.48 4.72 2.97
CA LEU A 273 29.52 3.26 2.95
C LEU A 273 30.95 2.71 2.88
N LYS A 274 31.82 3.32 2.06
CA LYS A 274 33.23 2.91 1.96
C LYS A 274 33.99 3.12 3.27
N THR A 275 33.71 4.20 3.99
CA THR A 275 34.33 4.49 5.29
C THR A 275 33.70 3.70 6.43
N LYS A 276 32.54 3.05 6.21
CA LYS A 276 31.75 2.32 7.22
C LYS A 276 31.45 3.16 8.48
N ASP A 277 31.22 4.45 8.28
CA ASP A 277 30.94 5.38 9.39
C ASP A 277 29.43 5.49 9.59
N SER A 278 28.94 4.98 10.73
CA SER A 278 27.51 4.91 11.04
C SER A 278 26.87 6.28 11.22
N GLU A 279 27.59 7.29 11.73
CA GLU A 279 27.08 8.66 11.89
C GLU A 279 26.93 9.33 10.52
N PHE A 280 27.88 9.17 9.61
CA PHE A 280 27.75 9.72 8.25
C PHE A 280 26.66 9.03 7.43
N ILE A 281 26.56 7.70 7.55
CA ILE A 281 25.45 6.94 6.96
C ILE A 281 24.12 7.49 7.47
N TYR A 282 23.96 7.62 8.79
CA TYR A 282 22.77 8.19 9.41
C TYR A 282 22.47 9.62 8.90
N MET A 283 23.49 10.48 8.81
CA MET A 283 23.35 11.86 8.33
C MET A 283 22.81 11.91 6.90
N VAL A 284 23.31 11.10 5.97
CA VAL A 284 22.84 11.07 4.58
C VAL A 284 21.38 10.58 4.52
N LEU A 285 21.03 9.56 5.30
CA LEU A 285 19.66 9.04 5.37
C LEU A 285 18.67 10.09 5.90
N VAL A 286 19.08 10.87 6.90
CA VAL A 286 18.29 12.01 7.40
C VAL A 286 18.08 13.07 6.32
N GLN A 287 19.05 13.28 5.42
CA GLN A 287 18.89 14.23 4.32
C GLN A 287 17.88 13.76 3.28
N TYR A 288 17.96 12.51 2.81
CA TYR A 288 16.97 11.99 1.88
C TYR A 288 15.56 12.12 2.45
N ARG A 289 15.37 11.75 3.72
CA ARG A 289 14.09 11.93 4.42
C ARG A 289 13.65 13.38 4.47
N TYR A 290 14.55 14.29 4.86
CA TYR A 290 14.22 15.71 5.00
C TYR A 290 13.77 16.32 3.67
N ILE A 291 14.50 16.04 2.59
CA ILE A 291 14.17 16.50 1.24
C ILE A 291 12.83 15.91 0.78
N GLY A 292 12.61 14.60 0.97
CA GLY A 292 11.33 13.96 0.62
C GLY A 292 10.16 14.59 1.35
N ASN A 293 10.26 14.72 2.69
CA ASN A 293 9.21 15.30 3.53
C ASN A 293 8.86 16.73 3.13
N ILE A 294 9.84 17.63 2.98
CA ILE A 294 9.55 19.03 2.67
C ILE A 294 8.90 19.21 1.29
N CYS A 295 9.15 18.29 0.36
CA CYS A 295 8.54 18.27 -0.97
C CYS A 295 7.18 17.57 -1.02
N THR A 296 6.72 16.91 0.04
CA THR A 296 5.34 16.41 0.12
C THR A 296 4.31 17.55 0.16
N ILE A 297 4.69 18.75 0.63
CA ILE A 297 3.81 19.91 0.78
C ILE A 297 3.59 20.59 -0.58
N PRO A 298 2.36 20.63 -1.11
CA PRO A 298 2.09 21.31 -2.38
C PRO A 298 2.34 22.82 -2.26
N ILE A 299 2.95 23.40 -3.30
CA ILE A 299 3.16 24.85 -3.37
C ILE A 299 1.80 25.53 -3.64
N ARG A 300 1.16 26.07 -2.58
CA ARG A 300 -0.06 26.89 -2.74
C ARG A 300 0.28 28.18 -3.48
N LYS A 301 -0.57 28.55 -4.45
CA LYS A 301 -0.63 29.93 -4.97
C LYS A 301 -0.95 30.80 -3.75
N LEU A 302 -0.18 31.86 -3.48
CA LEU A 302 -0.66 32.88 -2.54
C LEU A 302 -1.98 33.41 -3.12
N ASP A 303 -3.06 33.25 -2.38
CA ASP A 303 -4.39 33.65 -2.83
C ASP A 303 -4.36 35.07 -3.38
N SER A 304 -4.92 35.22 -4.58
CA SER A 304 -5.04 36.49 -5.32
C SER A 304 -5.69 37.59 -4.48
N VAL A 305 -6.47 37.24 -3.45
CA VAL A 305 -7.10 38.16 -2.50
C VAL A 305 -6.08 38.94 -1.67
N TYR A 306 -4.96 38.31 -1.26
CA TYR A 306 -3.93 38.99 -0.46
C TYR A 306 -3.03 39.89 -1.33
N ILE A 307 -2.80 39.49 -2.59
CA ILE A 307 -2.09 40.33 -3.57
C ILE A 307 -2.95 41.52 -3.99
N ASP A 308 -4.26 41.35 -4.17
CA ASP A 308 -5.17 42.45 -4.52
C ASP A 308 -5.32 43.46 -3.38
N PHE A 309 -5.30 42.99 -2.12
CA PHE A 309 -5.26 43.83 -0.92
C PHE A 309 -3.94 44.63 -0.79
N ILE A 310 -2.79 43.99 -1.04
CA ILE A 310 -1.47 44.66 -1.01
C ILE A 310 -1.27 45.57 -2.25
N SER A 311 -1.88 45.23 -3.38
CA SER A 311 -1.90 46.03 -4.62
C SER A 311 -2.69 47.33 -4.44
N LYS A 312 -3.88 47.25 -3.84
CA LYS A 312 -4.73 48.41 -3.51
C LYS A 312 -4.11 49.34 -2.47
N LEU A 313 -3.17 48.85 -1.66
CA LEU A 313 -2.47 49.62 -0.63
C LEU A 313 -1.26 50.45 -1.14
N LYS A 314 -0.85 50.32 -2.42
CA LYS A 314 0.36 50.99 -2.94
C LYS A 314 0.03 52.29 -3.67
N THR A 315 0.35 53.40 -3.01
CA THR A 315 0.28 54.78 -3.52
C THR A 315 1.04 54.98 -4.85
N LYS A 316 0.51 55.90 -5.67
CA LYS A 316 0.93 56.26 -7.04
C LYS A 316 2.44 56.42 -7.28
N ALA A 317 3.23 56.73 -6.25
CA ALA A 317 4.68 56.92 -6.36
C ALA A 317 5.47 55.61 -6.61
N LEU A 318 4.95 54.44 -6.19
CA LEU A 318 5.62 53.14 -6.39
C LEU A 318 5.37 52.52 -7.77
N ILE A 319 4.36 52.99 -8.51
CA ILE A 319 4.01 52.48 -9.84
C ILE A 319 5.08 52.84 -10.87
N THR A 320 5.70 54.01 -10.75
CA THR A 320 6.76 54.45 -11.65
C THR A 320 8.06 53.68 -11.42
N LEU A 321 8.39 53.31 -10.17
CA LEU A 321 9.57 52.49 -9.86
C LEU A 321 9.38 51.01 -10.23
N TYR A 322 8.16 50.48 -10.12
CA TYR A 322 7.88 49.08 -10.45
C TYR A 322 7.92 48.81 -11.96
N ARG A 323 7.55 49.79 -12.80
CA ARG A 323 7.61 49.67 -14.26
C ARG A 323 9.03 49.73 -14.84
N THR A 324 9.98 50.36 -14.15
CA THR A 324 11.37 50.46 -14.62
C THR A 324 12.21 49.21 -14.33
N PHE A 325 11.76 48.34 -13.41
CA PHE A 325 12.54 47.16 -12.97
C PHE A 325 12.02 45.80 -13.47
N ASN A 326 10.87 45.72 -14.15
CA ASN A 326 10.35 44.44 -14.65
C ASN A 326 10.47 44.32 -16.17
N LYS A 327 11.36 43.43 -16.62
CA LYS A 327 11.21 42.68 -17.87
C LYS A 327 9.87 41.92 -17.84
N PRO A 328 9.22 41.66 -18.98
CA PRO A 328 7.90 41.05 -18.99
C PRO A 328 8.04 39.60 -18.47
N TYR A 329 7.43 39.33 -17.32
CA TYR A 329 7.05 37.98 -16.95
C TYR A 329 5.99 37.55 -17.97
N SER A 330 6.31 36.56 -18.79
CA SER A 330 5.28 35.84 -19.55
C SER A 330 4.31 35.24 -18.53
N GLU A 331 3.05 35.66 -18.61
CA GLU A 331 1.93 34.98 -17.97
C GLU A 331 1.75 33.61 -18.61
N GLU A 332 2.60 32.66 -18.26
CA GLU A 332 2.32 31.25 -18.48
C GLU A 332 1.69 30.71 -17.19
N LYS A 333 0.54 30.06 -17.33
CA LYS A 333 -0.19 29.38 -16.25
C LYS A 333 0.74 28.38 -15.57
N VAL A 334 1.44 28.80 -14.51
CA VAL A 334 2.17 27.90 -13.62
C VAL A 334 1.13 27.03 -12.92
N THR A 335 0.99 25.80 -13.42
CA THR A 335 0.29 24.70 -12.80
C THR A 335 0.92 24.44 -11.43
N GLN A 336 0.12 24.08 -10.42
CA GLN A 336 0.64 23.71 -9.11
C GLN A 336 1.54 22.48 -9.26
N ASN A 337 2.87 22.64 -9.33
CA ASN A 337 3.77 21.49 -9.35
C ASN A 337 3.85 20.92 -7.94
N GLY A 338 3.48 19.65 -7.82
CA GLY A 338 3.40 18.95 -6.54
C GLY A 338 4.75 18.61 -5.91
N LEU A 339 5.88 18.94 -6.52
CA LEU A 339 7.22 18.50 -6.08
C LEU A 339 7.37 16.97 -5.88
N LEU A 340 6.47 16.20 -6.50
CA LEU A 340 6.38 14.75 -6.32
C LEU A 340 7.53 14.00 -6.99
N TYR A 341 8.18 14.58 -8.00
CA TYR A 341 9.39 13.98 -8.58
C TYR A 341 10.53 13.94 -7.57
N THR A 342 10.69 15.02 -6.79
CA THR A 342 11.70 15.12 -5.74
C THR A 342 11.39 14.18 -4.57
N THR A 343 10.11 14.04 -4.22
CA THR A 343 9.64 13.03 -3.25
C THR A 343 9.96 11.61 -3.72
N PHE A 344 9.62 11.28 -4.96
CA PHE A 344 9.96 10.01 -5.59
C PHE A 344 11.48 9.73 -5.57
N LEU A 345 12.32 10.73 -5.86
CA LEU A 345 13.77 10.54 -5.77
C LEU A 345 14.24 10.26 -4.35
N ALA A 346 13.69 10.94 -3.35
CA ALA A 346 13.99 10.63 -1.96
C ALA A 346 13.67 9.16 -1.62
N GLU A 347 12.49 8.68 -2.00
CA GLU A 347 12.05 7.30 -1.81
C GLU A 347 12.97 6.31 -2.55
N TYR A 348 13.29 6.60 -3.81
CA TYR A 348 14.21 5.80 -4.63
C TYR A 348 15.58 5.66 -3.98
N TYR A 349 16.19 6.76 -3.54
CA TYR A 349 17.53 6.70 -2.94
C TYR A 349 17.52 6.10 -1.53
N ILE A 350 16.41 6.21 -0.77
CA ILE A 350 16.24 5.45 0.47
C ILE A 350 16.17 3.94 0.19
N LYS A 351 15.49 3.53 -0.89
CA LYS A 351 15.47 2.12 -1.33
C LYS A 351 16.86 1.61 -1.72
N GLU A 352 17.62 2.37 -2.51
CA GLU A 352 19.01 2.00 -2.84
C GLU A 352 19.89 1.93 -1.58
N ALA A 353 19.68 2.84 -0.63
CA ALA A 353 20.37 2.82 0.66
C ALA A 353 19.99 1.59 1.50
N PHE A 354 18.71 1.21 1.52
CA PHE A 354 18.22 0.01 2.20
C PHE A 354 18.89 -1.25 1.65
N LYS A 355 18.91 -1.42 0.32
CA LYS A 355 19.57 -2.56 -0.34
C LYS A 355 21.05 -2.63 0.03
N SER A 356 21.74 -1.50 -0.04
CA SER A 356 23.17 -1.41 0.31
C SER A 356 23.44 -1.80 1.78
N ILE A 357 22.58 -1.37 2.71
CA ILE A 357 22.73 -1.68 4.15
C ILE A 357 22.48 -3.15 4.44
N VAL A 358 21.43 -3.73 3.85
CA VAL A 358 21.09 -5.15 4.03
C VAL A 358 22.21 -6.06 3.52
N GLU A 359 22.87 -5.69 2.42
CA GLU A 359 23.98 -6.46 1.85
C GLU A 359 25.23 -6.49 2.75
N MET A 360 25.41 -5.51 3.64
CA MET A 360 26.59 -5.46 4.52
C MET A 360 26.60 -6.55 5.61
N LYS A 361 25.45 -7.18 5.91
CA LYS A 361 25.29 -8.25 6.92
C LYS A 361 25.91 -7.94 8.29
N ASP A 362 25.92 -6.68 8.67
CA ASP A 362 26.51 -6.20 9.92
C ASP A 362 25.40 -5.88 10.93
N GLU A 363 25.50 -6.44 12.15
CA GLU A 363 24.50 -6.32 13.21
C GLU A 363 24.27 -4.85 13.63
N GLU A 364 25.32 -4.01 13.59
CA GLU A 364 25.21 -2.58 13.92
C GLU A 364 24.25 -1.86 12.95
N PHE A 365 24.17 -2.36 11.71
CA PHE A 365 23.40 -1.76 10.63
C PHE A 365 22.01 -2.37 10.44
N GLN A 366 21.67 -3.46 11.12
CA GLN A 366 20.32 -4.02 11.05
C GLN A 366 19.26 -3.03 11.58
N ASN A 367 19.58 -2.27 12.63
CA ASN A 367 18.68 -1.23 13.15
C ASN A 367 18.43 -0.09 12.14
N LEU A 368 19.38 0.17 11.23
CA LEU A 368 19.21 1.17 10.18
C LEU A 368 18.19 0.72 9.11
N SER A 369 18.06 -0.59 8.86
CA SER A 369 17.04 -1.10 7.94
C SER A 369 15.62 -0.76 8.42
N ILE A 370 15.34 -0.92 9.72
CA ILE A 370 14.06 -0.56 10.34
C ILE A 370 13.84 0.96 10.27
N PHE A 371 14.87 1.74 10.60
CA PHE A 371 14.82 3.20 10.51
C PHE A 371 14.46 3.68 9.09
N LEU A 372 15.02 3.04 8.05
CA LEU A 372 14.76 3.37 6.66
C LEU A 372 13.34 3.02 6.22
N ALA A 373 12.85 1.84 6.58
CA ALA A 373 11.47 1.46 6.33
C ALA A 373 10.50 2.49 6.98
N PHE A 374 10.80 2.92 8.22
CA PHE A 374 10.02 3.97 8.90
C PHE A 374 10.10 5.32 8.19
N LYS A 375 11.23 5.64 7.54
CA LYS A 375 11.35 6.92 6.80
C LYS A 375 10.50 6.94 5.56
N ILE A 376 10.46 5.84 4.81
CA ILE A 376 9.59 5.74 3.64
C ILE A 376 8.12 5.76 4.06
N ASN A 377 7.75 5.00 5.11
CA ASN A 377 6.40 5.06 5.66
C ASN A 377 5.97 6.51 5.92
N LYS A 378 6.82 7.28 6.61
CA LYS A 378 6.52 8.67 6.93
C LYS A 378 6.38 9.56 5.69
N ILE A 379 7.25 9.42 4.69
CA ILE A 379 7.14 10.20 3.44
C ILE A 379 5.84 9.85 2.70
N GLY A 380 5.51 8.55 2.61
CA GLY A 380 4.26 8.07 2.02
C GLY A 380 3.03 8.65 2.73
N SER A 381 3.01 8.61 4.07
CA SER A 381 1.90 9.18 4.85
C SER A 381 1.77 10.69 4.71
N GLU A 382 2.87 11.43 4.82
CA GLU A 382 2.85 12.88 4.67
C GLU A 382 2.44 13.34 3.26
N THR A 383 2.69 12.52 2.23
CA THR A 383 2.25 12.79 0.86
C THR A 383 0.72 12.89 0.77
N PHE A 384 -0.01 12.01 1.45
CA PHE A 384 -1.47 12.04 1.48
C PHE A 384 -2.01 13.07 2.50
N GLU A 385 -1.44 13.15 3.71
CA GLU A 385 -1.87 14.11 4.74
C GLU A 385 -1.79 15.56 4.23
N ASN A 386 -0.67 15.93 3.60
CA ASN A 386 -0.47 17.29 3.08
C ASN A 386 -1.30 17.59 1.83
N ARG A 387 -2.01 16.58 1.30
CA ARG A 387 -2.84 16.64 0.09
C ARG A 387 -4.29 16.27 0.37
N TYR A 388 -4.70 16.26 1.64
CA TYR A 388 -6.06 15.94 2.07
C TYR A 388 -7.14 16.67 1.25
N GLU A 389 -6.91 17.96 0.97
CA GLU A 389 -7.81 18.85 0.22
C GLU A 389 -7.95 18.56 -1.29
N LEU A 390 -7.21 17.61 -1.87
CA LEU A 390 -7.29 17.31 -3.31
C LEU A 390 -8.67 16.77 -3.74
N ARG A 391 -9.48 16.28 -2.81
CA ARG A 391 -10.80 15.67 -3.07
C ARG A 391 -11.92 16.67 -3.37
N ILE A 392 -11.71 17.99 -3.22
CA ILE A 392 -12.84 18.94 -3.22
C ILE A 392 -12.71 20.03 -4.30
N GLU A 393 -11.52 20.52 -4.69
CA GLU A 393 -11.42 21.71 -5.59
C GLU A 393 -10.17 21.77 -6.52
N ARG A 394 -9.54 20.65 -6.94
CA ARG A 394 -8.22 20.68 -7.62
C ARG A 394 -8.21 20.07 -9.03
N PRO A 395 -7.29 20.51 -9.91
CA PRO A 395 -7.24 20.06 -11.31
C PRO A 395 -6.82 18.59 -11.42
N VAL A 396 -7.50 17.84 -12.29
CA VAL A 396 -7.24 16.47 -12.72
C VAL A 396 -5.74 16.10 -12.87
N LYS A 397 -4.90 17.02 -13.36
CA LYS A 397 -3.43 16.85 -13.46
C LYS A 397 -2.70 16.61 -12.13
N ALA A 398 -3.23 17.15 -11.03
CA ALA A 398 -2.66 16.95 -9.70
C ALA A 398 -2.93 15.53 -9.19
N LEU A 399 -4.09 14.94 -9.55
CA LEU A 399 -4.43 13.55 -9.25
C LEU A 399 -3.57 12.60 -10.09
N GLU A 400 -3.39 12.88 -11.38
CA GLU A 400 -2.49 12.12 -12.27
C GLU A 400 -1.05 12.06 -11.73
N SER A 401 -0.52 13.19 -11.25
CA SER A 401 0.83 13.23 -10.66
C SER A 401 0.91 12.44 -9.35
N LEU A 402 -0.15 12.48 -8.53
CA LEU A 402 -0.24 11.71 -7.28
C LEU A 402 -0.35 10.21 -7.57
N GLU A 403 -1.09 9.82 -8.61
CA GLU A 403 -1.22 8.44 -9.08
C GLU A 403 0.12 7.88 -9.58
N GLY A 404 0.85 8.65 -10.39
CA GLY A 404 2.19 8.27 -10.82
C GLY A 404 3.14 8.10 -9.63
N SER A 405 3.14 9.04 -8.69
CA SER A 405 3.99 8.98 -7.48
C SER A 405 3.66 7.79 -6.57
N THR A 406 2.37 7.52 -6.36
CA THR A 406 1.91 6.44 -5.47
C THR A 406 2.22 5.07 -6.08
N SER A 407 2.04 4.94 -7.41
CA SER A 407 2.39 3.72 -8.13
C SER A 407 3.89 3.44 -8.04
N GLU A 408 4.75 4.44 -8.24
CA GLU A 408 6.21 4.30 -8.07
C GLU A 408 6.60 3.96 -6.62
N LEU A 409 5.96 4.59 -5.62
CA LEU A 409 6.16 4.26 -4.21
C LEU A 409 5.80 2.80 -3.91
N SER A 410 4.76 2.24 -4.54
CA SER A 410 4.40 0.83 -4.37
C SER A 410 5.51 -0.12 -4.84
N TYR A 411 6.17 0.18 -5.96
CA TYR A 411 7.34 -0.59 -6.43
C TYR A 411 8.56 -0.41 -5.54
N VAL A 412 8.80 0.81 -5.05
CA VAL A 412 9.86 1.09 -4.07
C VAL A 412 9.66 0.25 -2.80
N LEU A 413 8.43 0.19 -2.28
CA LEU A 413 8.08 -0.61 -1.11
C LEU A 413 8.22 -2.11 -1.38
N SER A 414 7.83 -2.59 -2.55
CA SER A 414 7.98 -3.98 -2.98
C SER A 414 9.45 -4.40 -3.02
N ASP A 415 10.30 -3.59 -3.65
CA ASP A 415 11.75 -3.80 -3.70
C ASP A 415 12.37 -3.87 -2.29
N ILE A 416 11.91 -3.03 -1.36
CA ILE A 416 12.35 -3.04 0.04
C ILE A 416 11.81 -4.26 0.78
N GLY A 417 10.55 -4.63 0.56
CA GLY A 417 9.92 -5.81 1.12
C GLY A 417 10.69 -7.08 0.76
N ILE A 418 10.96 -7.30 -0.53
CA ILE A 418 11.76 -8.43 -1.03
C ILE A 418 13.17 -8.40 -0.42
N ALA A 419 13.82 -7.25 -0.37
CA ALA A 419 15.14 -7.13 0.25
C ALA A 419 15.10 -7.47 1.75
N ALA A 420 14.07 -7.02 2.49
CA ALA A 420 13.88 -7.29 3.91
C ALA A 420 13.61 -8.78 4.20
N ILE A 421 12.78 -9.42 3.37
CA ILE A 421 12.49 -10.86 3.40
C ILE A 421 13.79 -11.65 3.18
N ASN A 422 14.59 -11.27 2.17
CA ASN A 422 15.86 -11.93 1.88
C ASN A 422 16.93 -11.70 2.96
N ALA A 423 16.87 -10.56 3.65
CA ALA A 423 17.76 -10.23 4.78
C ALA A 423 17.38 -10.92 6.09
N GLY A 424 16.14 -11.40 6.24
CA GLY A 424 15.60 -11.83 7.52
C GLY A 424 15.16 -10.69 8.45
N THR A 425 15.05 -9.44 7.97
CA THR A 425 14.72 -8.26 8.80
C THR A 425 13.21 -8.09 8.99
N LYS A 426 12.62 -8.90 9.87
CA LYS A 426 11.17 -8.98 10.14
C LYS A 426 10.52 -7.63 10.45
N SER A 427 11.11 -6.83 11.34
CA SER A 427 10.55 -5.54 11.75
C SER A 427 10.52 -4.51 10.62
N ALA A 428 11.53 -4.52 9.73
CA ALA A 428 11.52 -3.66 8.56
C ALA A 428 10.40 -4.08 7.58
N PHE A 429 10.21 -5.39 7.41
CA PHE A 429 9.14 -5.92 6.57
C PHE A 429 7.74 -5.62 7.14
N GLU A 430 7.56 -5.72 8.45
CA GLU A 430 6.31 -5.32 9.11
C GLU A 430 5.95 -3.85 8.85
N VAL A 431 6.94 -2.95 8.86
CA VAL A 431 6.72 -1.54 8.51
C VAL A 431 6.33 -1.38 7.04
N VAL A 432 6.89 -2.18 6.13
CA VAL A 432 6.49 -2.19 4.71
C VAL A 432 5.01 -2.59 4.57
N ILE A 433 4.56 -3.66 5.24
CA ILE A 433 3.16 -4.11 5.22
C ILE A 433 2.22 -3.01 5.73
N LYS A 434 2.55 -2.40 6.87
CA LYS A 434 1.77 -1.27 7.43
C LYS A 434 1.71 -0.09 6.48
N THR A 435 2.80 0.18 5.74
CA THR A 435 2.85 1.25 4.75
C THR A 435 1.92 0.94 3.59
N PHE A 436 1.98 -0.27 3.03
CA PHE A 436 1.07 -0.70 1.96
C PHE A 436 -0.40 -0.57 2.37
N ASN A 437 -0.76 -0.98 3.59
CA ASN A 437 -2.13 -0.83 4.07
C ASN A 437 -2.56 0.64 4.09
N TYR A 438 -1.71 1.53 4.64
CA TYR A 438 -2.01 2.96 4.70
C TYR A 438 -2.14 3.59 3.31
N ILE A 439 -1.15 3.39 2.42
CA ILE A 439 -1.18 4.00 1.08
C ILE A 439 -2.27 3.39 0.21
N GLY A 440 -2.63 2.12 0.43
CA GLY A 440 -3.75 1.44 -0.22
C GLY A 440 -5.09 2.05 0.19
N GLU A 441 -5.32 2.24 1.49
CA GLU A 441 -6.52 2.93 1.97
C GLU A 441 -6.61 4.36 1.44
N ALA A 442 -5.49 5.08 1.40
CA ALA A 442 -5.43 6.42 0.84
C ALA A 442 -5.70 6.43 -0.68
N ALA A 443 -5.09 5.52 -1.44
CA ALA A 443 -5.32 5.38 -2.87
C ALA A 443 -6.80 5.07 -3.18
N ILE A 444 -7.45 4.21 -2.41
CA ILE A 444 -8.90 3.94 -2.49
C ILE A 444 -9.71 5.20 -2.19
N HIS A 445 -9.34 5.95 -1.14
CA HIS A 445 -10.02 7.20 -0.77
C HIS A 445 -10.00 8.26 -1.88
N TYR A 446 -8.88 8.37 -2.59
CA TYR A 446 -8.68 9.27 -3.72
C TYR A 446 -9.10 8.68 -5.08
N ASN A 447 -9.48 7.40 -5.12
CA ASN A 447 -9.75 6.64 -6.33
C ASN A 447 -8.60 6.68 -7.36
N LEU A 448 -7.35 6.52 -6.89
CA LEU A 448 -6.16 6.46 -7.74
C LEU A 448 -6.08 5.09 -8.40
N ILE A 449 -6.46 5.05 -9.67
CA ILE A 449 -6.88 3.82 -10.33
C ILE A 449 -5.72 2.84 -10.48
N HIS A 450 -4.69 3.23 -11.21
CA HIS A 450 -3.52 2.41 -11.45
C HIS A 450 -2.77 2.13 -10.15
N SER A 451 -2.73 3.09 -9.21
CA SER A 451 -2.07 2.89 -7.92
C SER A 451 -2.68 1.75 -7.10
N ILE A 452 -4.02 1.62 -7.07
CA ILE A 452 -4.67 0.49 -6.38
C ILE A 452 -4.20 -0.82 -7.00
N SER A 453 -4.26 -0.96 -8.33
CA SER A 453 -3.82 -2.18 -9.03
C SER A 453 -2.34 -2.52 -8.74
N HIS A 454 -1.44 -1.53 -8.85
CA HIS A 454 -0.02 -1.73 -8.55
C HIS A 454 0.23 -2.10 -7.08
N ILE A 455 -0.52 -1.52 -6.13
CA ILE A 455 -0.42 -1.87 -4.70
C ILE A 455 -0.84 -3.33 -4.48
N LEU A 456 -1.96 -3.76 -5.08
CA LEU A 456 -2.47 -5.12 -4.93
C LEU A 456 -1.51 -6.17 -5.53
N GLU A 457 -1.00 -5.93 -6.74
CA GLU A 457 -0.03 -6.84 -7.38
C GLU A 457 1.29 -6.88 -6.59
N ASN A 458 1.77 -5.75 -6.07
CA ASN A 458 2.99 -5.74 -5.25
C ASN A 458 2.79 -6.44 -3.89
N LEU A 459 1.60 -6.33 -3.27
CA LEU A 459 1.24 -7.09 -2.06
C LEU A 459 1.23 -8.60 -2.32
N LYS A 460 0.71 -9.04 -3.46
CA LYS A 460 0.77 -10.43 -3.92
C LYS A 460 2.21 -10.91 -4.04
N ILE A 461 3.07 -10.17 -4.75
CA ILE A 461 4.49 -10.55 -4.95
C ILE A 461 5.21 -10.73 -3.62
N ILE A 462 5.11 -9.77 -2.69
CA ILE A 462 5.78 -9.88 -1.39
C ILE A 462 5.13 -10.93 -0.49
N GLY A 463 3.83 -11.19 -0.64
CA GLY A 463 3.11 -12.25 0.06
C GLY A 463 3.58 -13.64 -0.35
N GLU A 464 3.74 -13.89 -1.65
CA GLU A 464 4.31 -15.12 -2.18
C GLU A 464 5.75 -15.33 -1.70
N GLU A 465 6.60 -14.30 -1.78
CA GLU A 465 7.99 -14.39 -1.33
C GLU A 465 8.09 -14.59 0.19
N SER A 466 7.19 -14.00 0.98
CA SER A 466 7.11 -14.22 2.43
C SER A 466 6.67 -15.65 2.76
N ALA A 467 5.70 -16.20 2.02
CA ALA A 467 5.22 -17.57 2.20
C ALA A 467 6.33 -18.61 1.97
N LYS A 468 7.27 -18.33 1.05
CA LYS A 468 8.44 -19.19 0.75
C LYS A 468 9.54 -19.16 1.83
N LYS A 469 9.51 -18.23 2.79
CA LYS A 469 10.53 -18.12 3.86
C LYS A 469 10.26 -19.03 5.06
N GLY A 470 11.20 -19.04 6.03
CA GLY A 470 11.12 -19.83 7.27
C GLY A 470 9.86 -19.54 8.10
N GLU A 471 9.53 -20.41 9.05
CA GLU A 471 8.32 -20.32 9.93
C GLU A 471 8.20 -18.95 10.60
N GLU A 472 9.33 -18.32 10.86
CA GLU A 472 9.44 -17.01 11.44
C GLU A 472 8.84 -15.83 10.63
N PHE A 473 8.52 -16.04 9.35
CA PHE A 473 7.81 -15.08 8.50
C PHE A 473 6.31 -15.36 8.40
N GLU A 474 5.82 -16.46 8.97
CA GLU A 474 4.42 -16.88 8.86
C GLU A 474 3.43 -15.83 9.36
N HIS A 475 3.74 -15.20 10.50
CA HIS A 475 2.94 -14.10 11.04
C HIS A 475 2.90 -12.88 10.11
N LEU A 476 3.97 -12.62 9.35
CA LEU A 476 4.04 -11.51 8.40
C LEU A 476 3.28 -11.85 7.11
N THR A 477 3.36 -13.09 6.63
CA THR A 477 2.51 -13.60 5.55
C THR A 477 1.02 -13.47 5.90
N LYS A 478 0.65 -13.82 7.13
CA LYS A 478 -0.69 -13.62 7.67
C LYS A 478 -1.13 -12.14 7.61
N GLN A 479 -0.28 -11.20 8.04
CA GLN A 479 -0.60 -9.77 7.97
C GLN A 479 -0.79 -9.24 6.55
N ILE A 480 -0.09 -9.80 5.55
CA ILE A 480 -0.29 -9.42 4.14
C ILE A 480 -1.67 -9.85 3.65
N VAL A 481 -2.10 -11.06 4.02
CA VAL A 481 -3.44 -11.56 3.70
C VAL A 481 -4.51 -10.70 4.39
N GLU A 482 -4.33 -10.34 5.66
CA GLU A 482 -5.21 -9.40 6.38
C GLU A 482 -5.24 -8.01 5.73
N CYS A 483 -4.10 -7.53 5.21
CA CYS A 483 -4.02 -6.28 4.47
C CYS A 483 -4.86 -6.34 3.19
N LEU A 484 -4.75 -7.42 2.41
CA LEU A 484 -5.55 -7.62 1.19
C LEU A 484 -7.06 -7.69 1.51
N GLU A 485 -7.45 -8.41 2.57
CA GLU A 485 -8.84 -8.47 3.07
C GLU A 485 -9.37 -7.08 3.45
N ASN A 486 -8.58 -6.29 4.17
CA ASN A 486 -8.94 -4.92 4.54
C ASN A 486 -9.13 -4.04 3.30
N LEU A 487 -8.23 -4.11 2.32
CA LEU A 487 -8.34 -3.33 1.09
C LEU A 487 -9.59 -3.72 0.29
N ALA A 488 -9.93 -5.01 0.18
CA ALA A 488 -11.18 -5.45 -0.47
C ALA A 488 -12.42 -4.84 0.21
N SER A 489 -12.47 -4.91 1.54
CA SER A 489 -13.56 -4.33 2.34
C SER A 489 -13.66 -2.80 2.16
N LYS A 490 -12.51 -2.12 2.04
CA LYS A 490 -12.45 -0.67 1.84
C LYS A 490 -12.93 -0.27 0.45
N ILE A 491 -12.53 -1.01 -0.60
CA ILE A 491 -13.00 -0.78 -1.98
C ILE A 491 -14.53 -0.82 -2.03
N ASP A 492 -15.14 -1.88 -1.49
CA ASP A 492 -16.61 -2.00 -1.43
C ASP A 492 -17.28 -0.90 -0.59
N SER A 493 -16.74 -0.62 0.60
CA SER A 493 -17.33 0.43 1.46
C SER A 493 -17.24 1.83 0.85
N ASN A 494 -16.22 2.09 0.03
CA ASN A 494 -16.02 3.39 -0.61
C ASN A 494 -16.96 3.55 -1.81
N SER A 495 -17.17 2.49 -2.60
CA SER A 495 -18.09 2.50 -3.74
C SER A 495 -19.54 2.80 -3.30
N GLN A 496 -19.96 2.24 -2.18
CA GLN A 496 -21.31 2.44 -1.62
C GLN A 496 -21.57 3.87 -1.12
N LYS A 497 -20.52 4.63 -0.81
CA LYS A 497 -20.61 6.00 -0.25
C LYS A 497 -20.57 7.10 -1.31
N LEU A 498 -20.42 6.78 -2.59
CA LEU A 498 -20.30 7.75 -3.67
C LEU A 498 -21.65 8.41 -3.97
N SER A 499 -21.77 9.71 -3.66
CA SER A 499 -22.92 10.53 -4.06
C SER A 499 -22.50 12.00 -4.30
N GLY A 500 -23.25 12.70 -5.15
CA GLY A 500 -23.09 14.15 -5.38
C GLY A 500 -21.77 14.53 -6.08
N ASN A 501 -21.12 15.60 -5.61
CA ASN A 501 -19.94 16.19 -6.27
C ASN A 501 -18.73 15.24 -6.35
N THR A 502 -18.54 14.36 -5.37
CA THR A 502 -17.41 13.40 -5.33
C THR A 502 -17.49 12.41 -6.49
N GLN A 503 -18.70 11.96 -6.84
CA GLN A 503 -18.93 11.04 -7.94
C GLN A 503 -18.59 11.69 -9.29
N ASN A 504 -18.97 12.96 -9.48
CA ASN A 504 -18.70 13.70 -10.71
C ASN A 504 -17.19 13.91 -10.95
N GLN A 505 -16.41 14.20 -9.90
CA GLN A 505 -14.95 14.36 -10.02
C GLN A 505 -14.24 13.05 -10.33
N ILE A 506 -14.70 11.95 -9.74
CA ILE A 506 -14.18 10.61 -10.04
C ILE A 506 -14.43 10.25 -11.51
N VAL A 507 -15.61 10.56 -12.03
CA VAL A 507 -15.94 10.37 -13.45
C VAL A 507 -15.06 11.27 -14.33
N GLU A 508 -14.87 12.54 -13.96
CA GLU A 508 -14.00 13.47 -14.68
C GLU A 508 -12.55 12.96 -14.75
N TYR A 509 -12.03 12.47 -13.63
CA TYR A 509 -10.69 11.90 -13.56
C TYR A 509 -10.56 10.60 -14.38
N TYR A 510 -11.54 9.70 -14.29
CA TYR A 510 -11.58 8.47 -15.08
C TYR A 510 -11.58 8.76 -16.59
N GLU A 511 -12.42 9.69 -17.05
CA GLU A 511 -12.49 10.08 -18.46
C GLU A 511 -11.19 10.74 -18.93
N TYR A 512 -10.52 11.50 -18.07
CA TYR A 512 -9.20 12.05 -18.37
C TYR A 512 -8.15 10.95 -18.57
N ILE A 513 -8.06 9.97 -17.65
CA ILE A 513 -7.11 8.86 -17.83
C ILE A 513 -7.45 8.08 -19.10
N LYS A 514 -8.73 7.73 -19.31
CA LYS A 514 -9.19 7.01 -20.51
C LYS A 514 -8.81 7.74 -21.81
N SER A 515 -8.94 9.06 -21.84
CA SER A 515 -8.59 9.90 -22.98
C SER A 515 -7.08 9.96 -23.24
N ASN A 516 -6.26 10.02 -22.19
CA ASN A 516 -4.81 10.23 -22.34
C ASN A 516 -4.00 8.94 -22.46
N TYR A 517 -4.53 7.83 -21.96
CA TYR A 517 -3.76 6.60 -21.77
C TYR A 517 -4.37 5.36 -22.44
N HIS A 518 -5.56 5.46 -23.02
CA HIS A 518 -6.22 4.41 -23.84
C HIS A 518 -6.25 3.01 -23.20
N THR A 519 -6.30 2.92 -21.87
CA THR A 519 -6.13 1.68 -21.08
C THR A 519 -7.43 0.96 -20.71
N TYR A 520 -8.62 1.48 -21.07
CA TYR A 520 -9.90 1.03 -20.50
C TYR A 520 -10.93 0.49 -21.49
N GLU A 521 -11.87 -0.28 -20.95
CA GLU A 521 -13.01 -0.90 -21.64
C GLU A 521 -13.79 0.06 -22.54
N THR A 522 -14.35 -0.50 -23.61
CA THR A 522 -15.19 0.17 -24.62
C THR A 522 -16.57 0.62 -24.09
N THR A 523 -16.82 0.49 -22.78
CA THR A 523 -18.06 0.91 -22.14
C THR A 523 -18.22 2.43 -22.25
N LYS A 524 -19.40 2.87 -22.71
CA LYS A 524 -19.73 4.30 -22.93
C LYS A 524 -20.03 5.05 -21.63
N ASP A 525 -20.32 4.34 -20.54
CA ASP A 525 -20.67 4.92 -19.24
C ASP A 525 -19.53 4.73 -18.23
N ALA A 526 -18.93 5.84 -17.78
CA ALA A 526 -17.84 5.88 -16.82
C ALA A 526 -18.19 5.26 -15.46
N LEU A 527 -19.43 5.43 -14.99
CA LEU A 527 -19.84 4.91 -13.68
C LEU A 527 -19.97 3.39 -13.70
N VAL A 528 -20.49 2.85 -14.80
CA VAL A 528 -20.54 1.39 -15.01
C VAL A 528 -19.13 0.83 -15.12
N ALA A 529 -18.23 1.50 -15.85
CA ALA A 529 -16.85 1.07 -15.99
C ALA A 529 -16.09 1.09 -14.64
N LEU A 530 -16.30 2.10 -13.81
CA LEU A 530 -15.73 2.19 -12.47
C LEU A 530 -16.23 1.07 -11.55
N LYS A 531 -17.54 0.78 -11.54
CA LYS A 531 -18.10 -0.33 -10.76
C LYS A 531 -17.58 -1.69 -11.22
N ASN A 532 -17.49 -1.90 -12.54
CA ASN A 532 -16.91 -3.13 -13.10
C ASN A 532 -15.45 -3.30 -12.67
N ARG A 533 -14.71 -2.19 -12.60
CA ARG A 533 -13.33 -2.20 -12.16
C ARG A 533 -13.20 -2.48 -10.66
N GLU A 534 -14.00 -1.86 -9.80
CA GLU A 534 -13.99 -2.17 -8.36
C GLU A 534 -14.25 -3.67 -8.12
N LYS A 535 -15.21 -4.24 -8.86
CA LYS A 535 -15.46 -5.67 -8.84
C LYS A 535 -14.24 -6.48 -9.30
N ARG A 536 -13.55 -6.04 -10.35
CA ARG A 536 -12.30 -6.66 -10.83
C ARG A 536 -11.19 -6.59 -9.80
N ASP A 537 -10.96 -5.42 -9.19
CA ASP A 537 -9.92 -5.24 -8.17
C ASP A 537 -10.18 -6.17 -6.96
N ILE A 538 -11.44 -6.34 -6.53
CA ILE A 538 -11.82 -7.29 -5.46
C ILE A 538 -11.66 -8.75 -5.92
N SER A 539 -11.97 -9.07 -7.18
CA SER A 539 -11.73 -10.40 -7.76
C SER A 539 -10.23 -10.72 -7.81
N ASP A 540 -9.39 -9.77 -8.25
CA ASP A 540 -7.94 -9.89 -8.26
C ASP A 540 -7.40 -10.14 -6.85
N ILE A 541 -7.93 -9.44 -5.83
CA ILE A 541 -7.59 -9.70 -4.42
C ILE A 541 -7.86 -11.16 -4.03
N SER A 542 -9.02 -11.72 -4.41
CA SER A 542 -9.34 -13.11 -4.10
C SER A 542 -8.35 -14.10 -4.75
N SER A 543 -7.93 -13.82 -5.98
CA SER A 543 -6.90 -14.58 -6.69
C SER A 543 -5.55 -14.46 -5.99
N TYR A 544 -5.15 -13.26 -5.59
CA TYR A 544 -3.89 -13.01 -4.91
C TYR A 544 -3.81 -13.69 -3.54
N ILE A 545 -4.88 -13.61 -2.75
CA ILE A 545 -5.00 -14.33 -1.47
C ILE A 545 -4.82 -15.83 -1.73
N ALA A 546 -5.52 -16.39 -2.72
CA ALA A 546 -5.40 -17.81 -3.06
C ALA A 546 -3.98 -18.23 -3.44
N ILE A 547 -3.27 -17.43 -4.25
CA ILE A 547 -1.90 -17.72 -4.65
C ILE A 547 -0.96 -17.72 -3.43
N ILE A 548 -1.09 -16.74 -2.53
CA ILE A 548 -0.33 -16.71 -1.27
C ILE A 548 -0.65 -17.93 -0.41
N GLY A 549 -1.92 -18.35 -0.35
CA GLY A 549 -2.35 -19.54 0.37
C GLY A 549 -1.75 -20.83 -0.18
N ILE A 550 -1.71 -20.99 -1.51
CA ILE A 550 -1.11 -22.17 -2.15
C ILE A 550 0.39 -22.24 -1.82
N GLU A 551 1.10 -21.13 -1.92
CA GLU A 551 2.52 -21.07 -1.52
C GLU A 551 2.71 -21.29 0.00
N SER A 552 1.76 -20.85 0.82
CA SER A 552 1.75 -21.11 2.26
C SER A 552 1.63 -22.60 2.58
N ILE A 553 0.72 -23.32 1.91
CA ILE A 553 0.57 -24.78 2.04
C ILE A 553 1.84 -25.49 1.59
N LYS A 554 2.40 -25.12 0.42
CA LYS A 554 3.66 -25.70 -0.08
C LYS A 554 4.80 -25.57 0.92
N ASN A 555 4.81 -24.52 1.74
CA ASN A 555 5.85 -24.25 2.73
C ASN A 555 5.40 -24.51 4.18
N ASN A 556 4.33 -25.29 4.38
CA ASN A 556 3.80 -25.73 5.68
C ASN A 556 3.41 -24.58 6.64
N LYS A 557 2.92 -23.44 6.11
CA LYS A 557 2.48 -22.27 6.89
C LYS A 557 0.99 -22.38 7.25
N GLN A 558 0.69 -23.01 8.36
CA GLN A 558 -0.68 -23.33 8.78
C GLN A 558 -1.52 -22.10 9.13
N ASP A 559 -0.98 -21.16 9.92
CA ASP A 559 -1.69 -19.96 10.37
C ASP A 559 -1.94 -19.00 9.21
N ALA A 560 -0.97 -18.85 8.30
CA ALA A 560 -1.15 -18.07 7.08
C ALA A 560 -2.21 -18.70 6.16
N THR A 561 -2.26 -20.04 6.07
CA THR A 561 -3.29 -20.74 5.29
C THR A 561 -4.67 -20.56 5.91
N LYS A 562 -4.82 -20.71 7.23
CA LYS A 562 -6.09 -20.47 7.93
C LYS A 562 -6.59 -19.04 7.74
N GLN A 563 -5.68 -18.06 7.79
CA GLN A 563 -6.03 -16.68 7.48
C GLN A 563 -6.47 -16.52 6.02
N THR A 564 -5.79 -17.17 5.08
CA THR A 564 -6.20 -17.18 3.65
C THR A 564 -7.64 -17.64 3.48
N LEU A 565 -7.99 -18.78 4.11
CA LEU A 565 -9.36 -19.33 4.04
C LEU A 565 -10.38 -18.35 4.60
N LYS A 566 -10.11 -17.79 5.79
CA LYS A 566 -10.95 -16.77 6.41
C LYS A 566 -11.12 -15.54 5.52
N SER A 567 -10.03 -15.03 4.94
CA SER A 567 -10.07 -13.85 4.10
C SER A 567 -10.82 -14.09 2.78
N LEU A 568 -10.72 -15.29 2.19
CA LEU A 568 -11.54 -15.67 1.03
C LEU A 568 -13.03 -15.70 1.38
N GLU A 569 -13.40 -16.21 2.55
CA GLU A 569 -14.79 -16.14 3.03
C GLU A 569 -15.27 -14.69 3.21
N THR A 570 -14.43 -13.81 3.77
CA THR A 570 -14.76 -12.38 3.90
C THR A 570 -14.95 -11.74 2.53
N VAL A 571 -14.05 -11.98 1.57
CA VAL A 571 -14.13 -11.41 0.22
C VAL A 571 -15.38 -11.92 -0.53
N GLU A 572 -15.76 -13.19 -0.36
CA GLU A 572 -17.01 -13.73 -0.90
C GLU A 572 -18.24 -12.97 -0.37
N ARG A 573 -18.27 -12.65 0.92
CA ARG A 573 -19.36 -11.86 1.54
C ARG A 573 -19.44 -10.43 1.00
N VAL A 574 -18.31 -9.89 0.51
CA VAL A 574 -18.22 -8.56 -0.11
C VAL A 574 -18.72 -8.60 -1.55
N LEU A 575 -18.23 -9.55 -2.36
CA LEU A 575 -18.54 -9.63 -3.80
C LEU A 575 -20.01 -9.98 -4.07
N ARG A 576 -20.53 -11.03 -3.41
CA ARG A 576 -21.90 -11.55 -3.61
C ARG A 576 -22.29 -11.70 -5.10
N ASP A 577 -21.33 -12.10 -5.93
CA ASP A 577 -21.51 -12.25 -7.37
C ASP A 577 -21.30 -13.68 -7.82
N GLY A 578 -22.29 -14.26 -8.51
CA GLY A 578 -22.27 -15.68 -8.81
C GLY A 578 -21.08 -16.17 -9.65
N ASN A 579 -20.49 -15.34 -10.51
CA ASN A 579 -19.31 -15.75 -11.31
C ASN A 579 -18.03 -15.68 -10.48
N GLU A 580 -17.88 -14.66 -9.65
CA GLU A 580 -16.70 -14.55 -8.77
C GLU A 580 -16.73 -15.59 -7.66
N SER A 581 -17.93 -15.91 -7.13
CA SER A 581 -18.12 -17.01 -6.19
C SER A 581 -17.59 -18.33 -6.74
N ILE A 582 -17.75 -18.58 -8.05
CA ILE A 582 -17.21 -19.76 -8.72
C ILE A 582 -15.67 -19.74 -8.70
N ALA A 583 -15.05 -18.60 -8.98
CA ALA A 583 -13.60 -18.46 -8.94
C ALA A 583 -13.04 -18.71 -7.53
N ILE A 584 -13.67 -18.13 -6.49
CA ILE A 584 -13.28 -18.34 -5.09
C ILE A 584 -13.43 -19.81 -4.68
N CYS A 585 -14.52 -20.44 -5.08
CA CYS A 585 -14.74 -21.88 -4.91
C CYS A 585 -13.59 -22.71 -5.53
N LYS A 586 -13.16 -22.41 -6.77
CA LYS A 586 -12.00 -23.07 -7.41
C LYS A 586 -10.69 -22.82 -6.66
N TYR A 587 -10.49 -21.61 -6.15
CA TYR A 587 -9.32 -21.31 -5.35
C TYR A 587 -9.26 -22.16 -4.07
N MET A 588 -10.39 -22.36 -3.39
CA MET A 588 -10.47 -23.27 -2.23
C MET A 588 -10.20 -24.72 -2.60
N LEU A 589 -10.71 -25.20 -3.75
CA LEU A 589 -10.35 -26.53 -4.24
C LEU A 589 -8.84 -26.65 -4.45
N ASN A 590 -8.21 -25.69 -5.13
CA ASN A 590 -6.77 -25.73 -5.38
C ASN A 590 -5.95 -25.76 -4.08
N LEU A 591 -6.38 -25.03 -3.05
CA LEU A 591 -5.80 -25.10 -1.71
C LEU A 591 -5.97 -26.51 -1.12
N GLY A 592 -7.17 -27.10 -1.20
CA GLY A 592 -7.45 -28.46 -0.76
C GLY A 592 -6.59 -29.51 -1.45
N LEU A 593 -6.54 -29.48 -2.78
CA LEU A 593 -5.73 -30.39 -3.59
C LEU A 593 -4.24 -30.26 -3.28
N GLU A 594 -3.74 -29.06 -2.96
CA GLU A 594 -2.36 -28.88 -2.54
C GLU A 594 -2.13 -29.42 -1.11
N ALA A 595 -3.09 -29.23 -0.19
CA ALA A 595 -3.00 -29.71 1.19
C ALA A 595 -3.00 -31.24 1.31
N VAL A 596 -3.77 -31.94 0.45
CA VAL A 596 -3.83 -33.42 0.44
C VAL A 596 -2.50 -34.05 0.01
N LYS A 597 -1.66 -33.35 -0.77
CA LYS A 597 -0.38 -33.90 -1.25
C LYS A 597 0.63 -34.15 -0.13
N LYS A 598 0.47 -33.54 1.04
CA LYS A 598 1.42 -33.61 2.16
C LYS A 598 0.73 -33.97 3.46
N GLU A 599 1.27 -34.96 4.15
CA GLU A 599 0.78 -35.41 5.46
C GLU A 599 0.79 -34.27 6.50
N GLN A 600 1.81 -33.39 6.48
CA GLN A 600 1.94 -32.29 7.45
C GLN A 600 0.88 -31.19 7.31
N THR A 601 0.17 -31.14 6.17
CA THR A 601 -0.89 -30.15 5.91
C THR A 601 -2.28 -30.77 5.91
N PHE A 602 -2.38 -32.08 6.15
CA PHE A 602 -3.63 -32.82 6.05
C PHE A 602 -4.68 -32.35 7.08
N HIS A 603 -4.26 -31.92 8.27
CA HIS A 603 -5.14 -31.36 9.29
C HIS A 603 -5.82 -30.04 8.86
N LEU A 604 -5.27 -29.31 7.87
CA LEU A 604 -5.91 -28.12 7.29
C LEU A 604 -7.15 -28.47 6.47
N MET A 605 -7.33 -29.73 6.08
CA MET A 605 -8.48 -30.18 5.28
C MET A 605 -9.81 -29.96 5.99
N GLU A 606 -9.83 -30.06 7.33
CA GLU A 606 -11.01 -29.72 8.11
C GLU A 606 -11.40 -28.26 7.91
N ASP A 607 -10.44 -27.34 8.00
CA ASP A 607 -10.68 -25.91 7.81
C ASP A 607 -11.10 -25.62 6.36
N ILE A 608 -10.49 -26.28 5.38
CA ILE A 608 -10.85 -26.11 3.95
C ILE A 608 -12.28 -26.58 3.68
N ILE A 609 -12.69 -27.75 4.19
CA ILE A 609 -14.07 -28.25 4.04
C ILE A 609 -15.06 -27.32 4.74
N LYS A 610 -14.71 -26.81 5.93
CA LYS A 610 -15.54 -25.81 6.62
C LYS A 610 -15.71 -24.55 5.81
N SER A 611 -14.64 -24.05 5.20
CA SER A 611 -14.70 -22.85 4.36
C SER A 611 -15.51 -23.07 3.08
N ILE A 612 -15.34 -24.19 2.40
CA ILE A 612 -16.17 -24.57 1.24
C ILE A 612 -17.65 -24.65 1.65
N TYR A 613 -17.94 -25.26 2.80
CA TYR A 613 -19.28 -25.34 3.34
C TYR A 613 -19.86 -23.96 3.67
N SER A 614 -19.08 -23.10 4.33
CA SER A 614 -19.46 -21.71 4.64
C SER A 614 -19.79 -20.92 3.38
N ILE A 615 -18.95 -20.99 2.34
CA ILE A 615 -19.21 -20.32 1.06
C ILE A 615 -20.45 -20.90 0.37
N GLY A 616 -20.58 -22.23 0.30
CA GLY A 616 -21.77 -22.85 -0.27
C GLY A 616 -23.06 -22.47 0.47
N MET A 617 -23.00 -22.30 1.80
CA MET A 617 -24.12 -21.80 2.59
C MET A 617 -24.45 -20.34 2.25
N LEU A 618 -23.44 -19.48 2.13
CA LEU A 618 -23.62 -18.08 1.72
C LEU A 618 -24.38 -18.00 0.41
N GLN A 619 -24.04 -18.84 -0.58
CA GLN A 619 -24.76 -18.90 -1.86
C GLN A 619 -26.28 -19.11 -1.68
N PHE A 620 -26.72 -19.88 -0.69
CA PHE A 620 -28.15 -20.10 -0.39
C PHE A 620 -28.82 -18.91 0.35
N GLY A 621 -28.12 -17.79 0.50
CA GLY A 621 -28.57 -16.62 1.24
C GLY A 621 -28.39 -16.77 2.75
N TYR A 622 -27.45 -17.60 3.21
CA TYR A 622 -27.18 -17.77 4.63
C TYR A 622 -26.81 -16.44 5.28
N MET A 623 -27.47 -16.15 6.41
CA MET A 623 -27.24 -14.94 7.19
C MET A 623 -26.31 -15.22 8.36
N PHE A 624 -26.76 -16.04 9.32
CA PHE A 624 -26.02 -16.43 10.52
C PHE A 624 -26.74 -17.59 11.23
N ASP A 625 -26.05 -18.23 12.20
CA ASP A 625 -26.61 -19.21 13.12
C ASP A 625 -27.22 -18.50 14.34
N TRP A 626 -28.53 -18.64 14.51
CA TRP A 626 -29.29 -17.94 15.56
C TRP A 626 -28.78 -18.21 16.98
N ASN A 627 -28.28 -19.42 17.22
CA ASN A 627 -27.92 -19.89 18.54
C ASN A 627 -26.45 -19.61 18.89
N ARG A 628 -25.60 -19.38 17.88
CA ARG A 628 -24.15 -19.26 18.04
C ARG A 628 -23.62 -17.86 17.74
N ASP A 629 -24.24 -17.15 16.80
CA ASP A 629 -23.73 -15.89 16.26
C ASP A 629 -24.44 -14.72 16.95
N PHE A 630 -24.06 -14.47 18.21
CA PHE A 630 -24.73 -13.51 19.09
C PHE A 630 -24.63 -12.06 18.58
N ASP A 631 -23.50 -11.69 17.98
CA ASP A 631 -23.24 -10.33 17.52
C ASP A 631 -24.03 -10.02 16.24
N GLU A 632 -24.02 -10.94 15.28
CA GLU A 632 -24.80 -10.88 14.04
C GLU A 632 -26.30 -10.85 14.34
N ARG A 633 -26.74 -11.66 15.31
CA ARG A 633 -28.13 -11.63 15.79
C ARG A 633 -28.49 -10.27 16.37
N GLN A 634 -27.62 -9.68 17.19
CA GLN A 634 -27.85 -8.35 17.77
C GLN A 634 -27.91 -7.27 16.68
N GLU A 635 -27.01 -7.30 15.70
CA GLU A 635 -26.99 -6.33 14.60
C GLU A 635 -28.26 -6.45 13.74
N PHE A 636 -28.66 -7.67 13.40
CA PHE A 636 -29.91 -7.94 12.70
C PHE A 636 -31.11 -7.36 13.48
N LEU A 637 -31.23 -7.65 14.78
CA LEU A 637 -32.34 -7.17 15.60
C LEU A 637 -32.34 -5.64 15.77
N LYS A 638 -31.16 -4.99 15.86
CA LYS A 638 -31.06 -3.52 15.88
C LYS A 638 -31.54 -2.89 14.59
N LYS A 639 -31.19 -3.48 13.44
CA LYS A 639 -31.64 -3.00 12.13
C LYS A 639 -33.16 -3.12 12.01
N GLU A 640 -33.70 -4.27 12.39
CA GLU A 640 -35.14 -4.51 12.41
C GLU A 640 -35.89 -3.59 13.37
N HIS A 641 -35.30 -3.29 14.53
CA HIS A 641 -35.84 -2.29 15.46
C HIS A 641 -35.80 -0.89 14.88
N THR A 642 -34.75 -0.51 14.15
CA THR A 642 -34.66 0.79 13.46
C THR A 642 -35.74 0.92 12.40
N ASP A 643 -35.95 -0.12 11.59
CA ASP A 643 -37.02 -0.17 10.59
C ASP A 643 -38.41 -0.19 11.23
N TYR A 644 -38.54 -0.78 12.42
CA TYR A 644 -39.75 -0.75 13.23
C TYR A 644 -40.08 0.66 13.74
N LEU A 645 -39.08 1.39 14.25
CA LEU A 645 -39.21 2.79 14.66
C LEU A 645 -39.54 3.70 13.47
N ALA A 646 -38.93 3.46 12.30
CA ALA A 646 -39.20 4.23 11.08
C ALA A 646 -40.66 4.12 10.60
N LYS A 647 -41.38 3.06 11.01
CA LYS A 647 -42.82 2.88 10.74
C LYS A 647 -43.73 3.60 11.75
N GLY A 648 -43.17 4.39 12.68
CA GLY A 648 -43.92 5.21 13.64
C GLY A 648 -44.39 4.47 14.90
N LEU A 649 -43.90 3.25 15.15
CA LEU A 649 -44.27 2.43 16.31
C LEU A 649 -43.29 2.65 17.46
N GLN A 650 -43.78 2.71 18.70
CA GLN A 650 -42.97 3.01 19.89
C GLN A 650 -42.88 1.79 20.82
N LEU A 651 -41.86 0.95 20.63
CA LEU A 651 -41.42 -0.07 21.59
C LEU A 651 -39.93 0.13 21.92
N ASN A 652 -39.58 -0.03 23.18
CA ASN A 652 -38.20 -0.07 23.62
C ASN A 652 -37.50 -1.33 23.07
N TYR A 653 -36.18 -1.27 22.89
CA TYR A 653 -35.43 -2.36 22.27
C TYR A 653 -35.52 -3.69 23.06
N SER A 654 -35.59 -3.65 24.40
CA SER A 654 -35.80 -4.84 25.24
C SER A 654 -37.11 -5.53 24.91
N ASP A 655 -38.20 -4.77 24.93
CA ASP A 655 -39.56 -5.28 24.74
C ASP A 655 -39.76 -5.76 23.30
N PHE A 656 -39.05 -5.14 22.33
CA PHE A 656 -39.00 -5.58 20.94
C PHE A 656 -38.34 -6.96 20.80
N ILE A 657 -37.22 -7.20 21.48
CA ILE A 657 -36.54 -8.51 21.46
C ILE A 657 -37.46 -9.61 22.00
N ASP A 658 -38.23 -9.32 23.05
CA ASP A 658 -39.16 -10.28 23.66
C ASP A 658 -40.32 -10.68 22.71
N THR A 659 -40.52 -9.94 21.61
CA THR A 659 -41.51 -10.30 20.58
C THR A 659 -41.00 -11.30 19.53
N VAL A 660 -39.72 -11.68 19.59
CA VAL A 660 -39.11 -12.59 18.62
C VAL A 660 -39.42 -14.04 18.99
N ASP A 661 -40.06 -14.77 18.09
CA ASP A 661 -40.46 -16.17 18.32
C ASP A 661 -40.26 -17.03 17.05
N PHE A 662 -40.24 -18.36 17.22
CA PHE A 662 -40.10 -19.34 16.15
C PHE A 662 -41.26 -20.33 16.14
N LYS A 663 -42.02 -20.32 15.05
CA LYS A 663 -43.10 -21.29 14.82
C LYS A 663 -42.57 -22.50 14.07
N TYR A 664 -42.66 -23.67 14.68
CA TYR A 664 -42.22 -24.93 14.08
C TYR A 664 -43.12 -25.35 12.91
N LEU A 665 -42.49 -25.54 11.75
CA LEU A 665 -43.05 -26.23 10.61
C LEU A 665 -42.40 -27.63 10.55
N ASN A 666 -43.17 -28.67 10.25
CA ASN A 666 -42.71 -30.06 10.34
C ASN A 666 -41.33 -30.31 9.70
N ASN A 667 -40.47 -31.11 10.37
CA ASN A 667 -39.16 -31.61 9.93
C ASN A 667 -38.00 -30.59 9.88
N GLY A 668 -37.95 -29.65 10.83
CA GLY A 668 -36.78 -28.79 11.04
C GLY A 668 -36.81 -27.48 10.27
N GLU A 669 -37.93 -27.11 9.66
CA GLU A 669 -38.20 -25.76 9.16
C GLU A 669 -38.87 -24.95 10.27
N GLN A 670 -38.51 -23.68 10.42
CA GLN A 670 -39.17 -22.77 11.35
C GLN A 670 -39.48 -21.45 10.64
N THR A 671 -40.56 -20.79 11.07
CA THR A 671 -40.88 -19.43 10.63
C THR A 671 -40.48 -18.46 11.74
N LEU A 672 -39.66 -17.47 11.39
CA LEU A 672 -39.33 -16.35 12.27
C LEU A 672 -40.53 -15.40 12.38
N ILE A 673 -40.95 -15.13 13.62
CA ILE A 673 -42.01 -14.19 13.95
C ILE A 673 -41.35 -13.05 14.72
N ILE A 674 -41.55 -11.82 14.26
CA ILE A 674 -41.14 -10.61 14.98
C ILE A 674 -42.39 -9.74 15.14
N ASN A 675 -42.75 -9.42 16.38
CA ASN A 675 -43.95 -8.64 16.70
C ASN A 675 -45.23 -9.21 16.07
N GLY A 676 -45.43 -10.53 16.17
CA GLY A 676 -46.61 -11.22 15.64
C GLY A 676 -46.68 -11.33 14.11
N ASN A 677 -45.73 -10.76 13.38
CA ASN A 677 -45.66 -10.86 11.91
C ASN A 677 -44.65 -11.92 11.47
N GLU A 678 -45.11 -12.85 10.62
CA GLU A 678 -44.24 -13.85 9.99
C GLU A 678 -43.31 -13.19 8.96
N ARG A 679 -42.00 -13.39 9.12
CA ARG A 679 -40.97 -12.92 8.19
C ARG A 679 -40.85 -13.86 7.01
N LYS A 680 -41.63 -13.56 5.96
CA LYS A 680 -41.66 -14.36 4.73
C LYS A 680 -40.42 -14.21 3.86
N ASP A 681 -39.64 -13.17 4.08
CA ASP A 681 -38.35 -12.92 3.42
C ASP A 681 -37.20 -13.72 4.06
N ILE A 682 -37.43 -14.39 5.19
CA ILE A 682 -36.43 -15.17 5.91
C ILE A 682 -36.92 -16.61 6.09
N LYS A 683 -36.04 -17.57 5.82
CA LYS A 683 -36.30 -18.99 6.03
C LYS A 683 -35.36 -19.52 7.10
N CYS A 684 -35.89 -20.22 8.10
CA CYS A 684 -35.10 -20.77 9.20
C CYS A 684 -35.04 -22.30 9.09
N LEU A 685 -33.84 -22.85 9.03
CA LEU A 685 -33.62 -24.29 8.86
C LEU A 685 -32.73 -24.85 9.97
N SER A 686 -33.16 -25.98 10.53
CA SER A 686 -32.44 -26.74 11.54
C SER A 686 -31.51 -27.75 10.85
N LEU A 687 -30.23 -27.39 10.74
CA LEU A 687 -29.20 -28.15 9.99
C LEU A 687 -28.19 -28.79 10.93
N LYS A 688 -27.62 -29.93 10.53
CA LYS A 688 -26.57 -30.59 11.32
C LYS A 688 -25.26 -29.82 11.20
N ASN A 689 -24.48 -29.80 12.26
CA ASN A 689 -23.11 -29.29 12.23
C ASN A 689 -22.18 -30.26 11.49
N ILE A 690 -21.23 -29.72 10.73
CA ILE A 690 -20.24 -30.52 10.01
C ILE A 690 -19.03 -30.89 10.89
N ASP A 691 -18.74 -30.15 11.97
CA ASP A 691 -17.52 -30.24 12.82
C ASP A 691 -17.31 -31.54 13.63
N GLY A 692 -17.99 -32.64 13.31
CA GLY A 692 -17.52 -33.98 13.67
C GLY A 692 -17.37 -34.29 15.17
N ARG A 693 -18.00 -33.56 16.11
CA ARG A 693 -18.22 -34.10 17.46
C ARG A 693 -19.32 -35.16 17.39
N TYR A 694 -18.92 -36.34 16.89
CA TYR A 694 -19.67 -37.58 16.94
C TYR A 694 -20.31 -37.69 18.33
N HIS A 695 -21.61 -37.97 18.37
CA HIS A 695 -22.49 -38.11 19.55
C HIS A 695 -23.42 -36.95 19.89
N SER A 696 -23.35 -35.82 19.19
CA SER A 696 -24.30 -34.74 19.48
C SER A 696 -25.18 -34.46 18.26
N GLY A 697 -26.41 -34.97 18.28
CA GLY A 697 -27.46 -34.65 17.30
C GLY A 697 -27.93 -33.19 17.35
N PHE A 698 -27.08 -32.26 17.79
CA PHE A 698 -27.40 -30.84 17.88
C PHE A 698 -27.48 -30.24 16.48
N ARG A 699 -28.72 -29.93 16.09
CA ARG A 699 -29.01 -29.13 14.91
C ARG A 699 -28.95 -27.65 15.27
N ALA A 700 -28.23 -26.89 14.46
CA ALA A 700 -28.16 -25.44 14.53
C ALA A 700 -29.33 -24.82 13.77
N LEU A 701 -29.92 -23.75 14.32
CA LEU A 701 -30.98 -23.00 13.65
C LEU A 701 -30.34 -21.90 12.79
N LYS A 702 -30.31 -22.12 11.48
CA LYS A 702 -29.66 -21.23 10.51
C LYS A 702 -30.69 -20.39 9.78
N LEU A 703 -30.45 -19.09 9.68
CA LEU A 703 -31.32 -18.14 8.98
C LEU A 703 -30.81 -17.91 7.56
N PHE A 704 -31.74 -17.81 6.61
CA PHE A 704 -31.46 -17.55 5.21
C PHE A 704 -32.39 -16.46 4.68
N LYS A 705 -31.85 -15.52 3.91
CA LYS A 705 -32.63 -14.49 3.22
C LYS A 705 -33.07 -14.98 1.85
N ILE A 706 -34.39 -14.92 1.60
CA ILE A 706 -34.99 -15.25 0.30
C ILE A 706 -34.66 -14.12 -0.69
N ASP A 707 -34.33 -14.48 -1.93
CA ASP A 707 -33.93 -13.57 -3.02
C ASP A 707 -32.58 -12.84 -2.82
N PHE A 708 -31.62 -13.47 -2.13
CA PHE A 708 -30.32 -12.86 -1.84
C PHE A 708 -29.36 -12.74 -3.05
N PHE A 709 -29.48 -13.60 -4.07
CA PHE A 709 -28.63 -13.56 -5.28
C PHE A 709 -29.44 -13.30 -6.55
N GLU A 710 -29.09 -12.26 -7.31
CA GLU A 710 -29.52 -12.09 -8.70
C GLU A 710 -28.87 -13.18 -9.57
N ASN A 711 -29.68 -13.95 -10.32
CA ASN A 711 -29.22 -14.99 -11.25
C ASN A 711 -28.40 -16.14 -10.62
N SER A 712 -28.82 -16.63 -9.46
CA SER A 712 -28.21 -17.76 -8.73
C SER A 712 -28.13 -19.11 -9.48
N LYS A 713 -28.70 -19.20 -10.69
CA LYS A 713 -28.74 -20.41 -11.52
C LYS A 713 -27.39 -20.92 -12.01
N THR A 714 -26.23 -20.33 -11.66
CA THR A 714 -24.90 -20.78 -12.12
C THR A 714 -23.91 -21.04 -10.98
N ALA A 715 -23.98 -20.30 -9.88
CA ALA A 715 -23.00 -20.37 -8.77
C ALA A 715 -23.11 -21.64 -7.91
N TYR A 716 -24.32 -22.18 -7.71
CA TYR A 716 -24.57 -23.33 -6.83
C TYR A 716 -23.91 -24.64 -7.28
N TYR A 717 -23.44 -24.74 -8.52
CA TYR A 717 -23.07 -26.03 -9.11
C TYR A 717 -21.61 -26.41 -8.96
N GLU A 718 -20.76 -25.46 -8.57
CA GLU A 718 -19.35 -25.76 -8.36
C GLU A 718 -19.11 -26.45 -7.02
N VAL A 719 -19.71 -25.96 -5.92
CA VAL A 719 -19.54 -26.55 -4.57
C VAL A 719 -19.66 -28.08 -4.56
N PRO A 720 -20.73 -28.70 -5.11
CA PRO A 720 -20.82 -30.16 -5.16
C PRO A 720 -19.65 -30.83 -5.92
N LYS A 721 -19.27 -30.29 -7.09
CA LYS A 721 -18.16 -30.80 -7.90
C LYS A 721 -16.82 -30.67 -7.17
N LEU A 722 -16.61 -29.58 -6.43
CA LEU A 722 -15.41 -29.37 -5.65
C LEU A 722 -15.31 -30.34 -4.48
N LEU A 723 -16.43 -30.59 -3.80
CA LEU A 723 -16.50 -31.58 -2.73
C LEU A 723 -16.28 -33.00 -3.25
N GLU A 724 -16.78 -33.33 -4.46
CA GLU A 724 -16.47 -34.61 -5.15
C GLU A 724 -14.96 -34.74 -5.44
N GLU A 725 -14.34 -33.75 -6.10
CA GLU A 725 -12.91 -33.80 -6.43
C GLU A 725 -12.01 -33.88 -5.19
N LEU A 726 -12.40 -33.18 -4.11
CA LEU A 726 -11.72 -33.25 -2.83
C LEU A 726 -11.91 -34.62 -2.16
N PHE A 727 -13.12 -35.19 -2.24
CA PHE A 727 -13.44 -36.52 -1.72
C PHE A 727 -12.58 -37.59 -2.38
N ASP A 728 -12.50 -37.59 -3.71
CA ASP A 728 -11.69 -38.57 -4.46
C ASP A 728 -10.19 -38.43 -4.12
N SER A 729 -9.70 -37.20 -3.92
CA SER A 729 -8.31 -36.96 -3.52
C SER A 729 -8.02 -37.45 -2.09
N ILE A 730 -8.94 -37.20 -1.15
CA ILE A 730 -8.85 -37.74 0.23
C ILE A 730 -8.93 -39.26 0.22
N LEU A 731 -9.77 -39.83 -0.64
CA LEU A 731 -9.90 -41.28 -0.81
C LEU A 731 -8.59 -41.90 -1.29
N GLU A 732 -7.95 -41.32 -2.31
CA GLU A 732 -6.64 -41.78 -2.77
C GLU A 732 -5.57 -41.71 -1.67
N TYR A 733 -5.60 -40.65 -0.84
CA TYR A 733 -4.71 -40.51 0.30
C TYR A 733 -5.00 -41.54 1.41
N ALA A 734 -6.26 -41.71 1.80
CA ALA A 734 -6.69 -42.62 2.86
C ALA A 734 -6.34 -44.08 2.55
N LEU A 735 -6.37 -44.48 1.27
CA LEU A 735 -5.96 -45.82 0.84
C LEU A 735 -4.45 -46.07 0.99
N LYS A 736 -3.63 -45.01 1.01
CA LYS A 736 -2.17 -45.09 1.23
C LYS A 736 -1.81 -44.95 2.71
N SER A 737 -2.51 -44.09 3.44
CA SER A 737 -2.25 -43.72 4.83
C SER A 737 -3.55 -43.56 5.64
N PRO A 738 -4.24 -44.66 5.99
CA PRO A 738 -5.53 -44.58 6.68
C PRO A 738 -5.35 -44.09 8.13
N SER A 739 -6.17 -43.12 8.53
CA SER A 739 -6.19 -42.56 9.90
C SER A 739 -7.59 -42.14 10.31
N ASP A 740 -7.84 -41.99 11.61
CA ASP A 740 -9.13 -41.50 12.14
C ASP A 740 -9.47 -40.09 11.60
N GLU A 741 -8.45 -39.30 11.25
CA GLU A 741 -8.63 -37.99 10.61
C GLU A 741 -9.26 -38.13 9.22
N THR A 742 -8.89 -39.15 8.44
CA THR A 742 -9.50 -39.40 7.11
C THR A 742 -11.00 -39.71 7.22
N ILE A 743 -11.41 -40.51 8.22
CA ILE A 743 -12.82 -40.85 8.50
C ILE A 743 -13.62 -39.59 8.81
N LYS A 744 -13.05 -38.72 9.66
CA LYS A 744 -13.67 -37.44 10.03
C LYS A 744 -13.96 -36.59 8.79
N LEU A 745 -13.01 -36.48 7.87
CA LEU A 745 -13.17 -35.67 6.65
C LEU A 745 -14.25 -36.23 5.70
N PHE A 746 -14.33 -37.55 5.53
CA PHE A 746 -15.43 -38.16 4.78
C PHE A 746 -16.80 -37.83 5.38
N GLY A 747 -16.92 -37.98 6.71
CA GLY A 747 -18.14 -37.61 7.43
C GLY A 747 -18.51 -36.14 7.24
N MET A 748 -17.53 -35.23 7.25
CA MET A 748 -17.76 -33.80 6.99
C MET A 748 -18.31 -33.55 5.58
N ILE A 749 -17.68 -34.11 4.54
CA ILE A 749 -18.10 -33.92 3.14
C ILE A 749 -19.50 -34.50 2.91
N ILE A 750 -19.76 -35.71 3.39
CA ILE A 750 -21.08 -36.35 3.32
C ILE A 750 -22.14 -35.48 4.01
N GLN A 751 -21.80 -34.91 5.17
CA GLN A 751 -22.70 -34.03 5.90
C GLN A 751 -22.95 -32.69 5.17
N CYS A 752 -21.98 -32.17 4.42
CA CYS A 752 -22.18 -31.03 3.52
C CYS A 752 -23.23 -31.35 2.45
N PHE A 753 -23.11 -32.48 1.75
CA PHE A 753 -24.09 -32.92 0.75
C PHE A 753 -25.50 -33.09 1.34
N GLU A 754 -25.64 -33.72 2.51
CA GLU A 754 -26.93 -33.86 3.20
C GLU A 754 -27.55 -32.50 3.55
N ASN A 755 -26.73 -31.55 4.05
CA ASN A 755 -27.18 -30.22 4.41
C ASN A 755 -27.63 -29.43 3.17
N PHE A 756 -26.82 -29.40 2.10
CA PHE A 756 -27.16 -28.68 0.87
C PHE A 756 -28.38 -29.28 0.15
N GLY A 757 -28.50 -30.61 0.13
CA GLY A 757 -29.71 -31.28 -0.37
C GLY A 757 -30.94 -30.94 0.47
N THR A 758 -30.81 -30.91 1.80
CA THR A 758 -31.90 -30.50 2.70
C THR A 758 -32.32 -29.06 2.49
N ILE A 759 -31.36 -28.14 2.33
CA ILE A 759 -31.64 -26.74 2.01
C ILE A 759 -32.40 -26.66 0.68
N SER A 760 -31.87 -27.28 -0.37
CA SER A 760 -32.48 -27.27 -1.71
C SER A 760 -33.93 -27.80 -1.70
N ALA A 761 -34.19 -28.90 -0.99
CA ALA A 761 -35.53 -29.46 -0.84
C ALA A 761 -36.50 -28.49 -0.15
N ASN A 762 -36.06 -27.82 0.93
CA ASN A 762 -36.88 -26.85 1.64
C ASN A 762 -37.14 -25.58 0.83
N PHE A 763 -36.15 -25.10 0.08
CA PHE A 763 -36.30 -23.98 -0.86
C PHE A 763 -37.09 -24.34 -2.13
N ARG A 764 -37.44 -25.64 -2.31
CA ARG A 764 -38.11 -26.17 -3.50
C ARG A 764 -37.30 -25.97 -4.78
N ASP A 765 -35.98 -25.92 -4.66
CA ASP A 765 -35.06 -25.84 -5.78
C ASP A 765 -34.76 -27.24 -6.32
N LYS A 766 -35.59 -27.68 -7.27
CA LYS A 766 -35.44 -28.96 -7.97
C LYS A 766 -34.08 -29.10 -8.66
N PHE A 767 -33.53 -28.02 -9.19
CA PHE A 767 -32.30 -28.09 -9.96
C PHE A 767 -31.10 -28.39 -9.05
N SER A 768 -30.92 -27.59 -8.00
CA SER A 768 -29.82 -27.77 -7.04
C SER A 768 -29.93 -29.11 -6.32
N LEU A 769 -31.16 -29.50 -5.91
CA LEU A 769 -31.41 -30.79 -5.27
C LEU A 769 -30.93 -31.97 -6.13
N ASN A 770 -31.23 -31.96 -7.43
CA ASN A 770 -30.79 -32.99 -8.36
C ASN A 770 -29.26 -33.06 -8.49
N ILE A 771 -28.57 -31.93 -8.44
CA ILE A 771 -27.10 -31.90 -8.50
C ILE A 771 -26.49 -32.51 -7.25
N PHE A 772 -26.87 -32.03 -6.06
CA PHE A 772 -26.31 -32.57 -4.80
C PHE A 772 -26.59 -34.07 -4.63
N MET A 773 -27.74 -34.56 -5.13
CA MET A 773 -28.02 -35.99 -5.15
C MET A 773 -27.14 -36.78 -6.11
N ARG A 774 -26.90 -36.27 -7.32
CA ARG A 774 -25.98 -36.92 -8.26
C ARG A 774 -24.57 -36.98 -7.68
N SER A 775 -24.10 -35.88 -7.09
CA SER A 775 -22.82 -35.83 -6.39
C SER A 775 -22.74 -36.84 -5.25
N MET A 776 -23.80 -36.96 -4.46
CA MET A 776 -23.90 -37.95 -3.38
C MET A 776 -23.86 -39.39 -3.92
N VAL A 777 -24.47 -39.65 -5.08
CA VAL A 777 -24.37 -40.95 -5.77
C VAL A 777 -22.95 -41.18 -6.29
N THR A 778 -22.30 -40.17 -6.87
CA THR A 778 -20.89 -40.26 -7.30
C THR A 778 -20.00 -40.64 -6.11
N VAL A 779 -20.11 -39.92 -4.99
CA VAL A 779 -19.38 -40.23 -3.74
C VAL A 779 -19.66 -41.64 -3.25
N GLY A 780 -20.93 -42.06 -3.26
CA GLY A 780 -21.33 -43.42 -2.87
C GLY A 780 -20.74 -44.49 -3.80
N ASN A 781 -20.68 -44.23 -5.10
CA ASN A 781 -20.06 -45.13 -6.07
C ASN A 781 -18.53 -45.15 -5.93
N SER A 782 -17.86 -44.01 -5.70
CA SER A 782 -16.40 -43.97 -5.45
C SER A 782 -15.98 -44.83 -4.26
N LEU A 783 -16.84 -44.96 -3.24
CA LEU A 783 -16.63 -45.84 -2.09
C LEU A 783 -16.77 -47.34 -2.42
N VAL A 784 -17.41 -47.69 -3.54
CA VAL A 784 -17.70 -49.08 -3.93
C VAL A 784 -16.87 -49.53 -5.14
N ASP A 785 -16.78 -48.72 -6.19
CA ASP A 785 -16.19 -49.03 -7.51
C ASP A 785 -14.64 -49.08 -7.52
N ASN A 786 -13.97 -48.86 -6.38
CA ASN A 786 -12.52 -48.70 -6.35
C ASN A 786 -11.79 -50.06 -6.49
N PRO A 787 -10.95 -50.28 -7.53
CA PRO A 787 -10.36 -51.59 -7.86
C PRO A 787 -9.47 -52.18 -6.76
N ILE A 788 -9.00 -51.36 -5.82
CA ILE A 788 -8.24 -51.81 -4.64
C ILE A 788 -9.12 -52.67 -3.72
N ASN A 789 -10.43 -52.40 -3.62
CA ASN A 789 -11.36 -53.25 -2.87
C ASN A 789 -11.42 -54.65 -3.45
N THR A 790 -11.38 -54.83 -4.78
CA THR A 790 -11.49 -56.17 -5.37
C THR A 790 -10.15 -56.92 -5.35
N GLU A 791 -9.03 -56.26 -5.65
CA GLU A 791 -7.72 -56.91 -5.77
C GLU A 791 -7.01 -57.14 -4.41
N ARG A 792 -7.12 -56.23 -3.44
CA ARG A 792 -6.61 -56.46 -2.05
C ARG A 792 -7.52 -57.37 -1.23
N PHE A 793 -8.83 -57.38 -1.47
CA PHE A 793 -9.73 -58.36 -0.84
C PHE A 793 -9.40 -59.78 -1.27
N ILE A 794 -9.09 -59.99 -2.56
CA ILE A 794 -8.59 -61.28 -3.04
C ILE A 794 -7.25 -61.62 -2.37
N ARG A 795 -6.31 -60.67 -2.23
CA ARG A 795 -5.02 -60.94 -1.53
C ARG A 795 -5.18 -61.23 -0.04
N SER A 796 -6.00 -60.52 0.71
CA SER A 796 -6.19 -60.76 2.16
C SER A 796 -6.94 -62.08 2.45
N GLN A 797 -7.84 -62.51 1.56
CA GLN A 797 -8.47 -63.83 1.63
C GLN A 797 -7.50 -64.97 1.26
N ILE A 798 -6.54 -64.71 0.38
CA ILE A 798 -5.47 -65.65 0.04
C ILE A 798 -4.43 -65.73 1.18
N ALA A 799 -4.03 -64.59 1.76
CA ALA A 799 -3.08 -64.54 2.88
C ALA A 799 -3.60 -65.19 4.17
N LYS A 800 -4.90 -65.05 4.49
CA LYS A 800 -5.55 -65.80 5.59
C LYS A 800 -5.58 -67.31 5.38
N ARG A 801 -5.38 -67.78 4.14
CA ARG A 801 -5.34 -69.21 3.80
C ARG A 801 -3.94 -69.81 3.92
N ASP A 802 -2.90 -69.00 3.74
CA ASP A 802 -1.52 -69.45 3.61
C ASP A 802 -0.56 -68.76 4.61
N SER A 803 -0.47 -69.35 5.80
CA SER A 803 0.75 -69.44 6.64
C SER A 803 1.21 -68.28 7.55
N LEU A 804 1.95 -68.76 8.56
CA LEU A 804 2.54 -68.17 9.76
C LEU A 804 3.85 -67.45 9.42
N ASP A 805 3.88 -66.11 9.35
CA ASP A 805 5.15 -65.38 9.51
C ASP A 805 4.98 -63.91 9.95
N ASN A 806 5.87 -63.46 10.85
CA ASN A 806 5.70 -62.24 11.68
C ASN A 806 6.02 -60.91 10.98
N SER A 807 6.37 -60.89 9.68
CA SER A 807 6.58 -59.65 8.91
C SER A 807 5.32 -59.13 8.19
N ILE A 808 4.21 -59.89 8.24
CA ILE A 808 2.94 -59.60 7.55
C ILE A 808 2.03 -58.64 8.35
N ASN A 809 2.28 -58.49 9.66
CA ASN A 809 1.39 -57.77 10.58
C ASN A 809 1.24 -56.25 10.34
N LEU A 810 2.15 -55.59 9.60
CA LEU A 810 2.10 -54.13 9.41
C LEU A 810 1.28 -53.72 8.17
N GLU A 811 1.34 -54.51 7.09
CA GLU A 811 0.51 -54.30 5.89
C GLU A 811 -0.94 -54.73 6.14
N ASP A 812 -1.16 -55.87 6.80
CA ASP A 812 -2.51 -56.33 7.18
C ASP A 812 -3.25 -55.34 8.09
N ASN A 813 -2.55 -54.65 9.00
CA ASN A 813 -3.15 -53.65 9.89
C ASN A 813 -3.52 -52.35 9.15
N LYS A 814 -2.71 -51.92 8.18
CA LYS A 814 -3.05 -50.77 7.32
C LYS A 814 -4.25 -51.07 6.42
N ASP A 815 -4.28 -52.25 5.82
CA ASP A 815 -5.39 -52.66 4.96
C ASP A 815 -6.69 -52.84 5.75
N GLN A 816 -6.62 -53.35 6.98
CA GLN A 816 -7.79 -53.44 7.86
C GLN A 816 -8.30 -52.07 8.30
N LYS A 817 -7.42 -51.14 8.68
CA LYS A 817 -7.82 -49.75 9.00
C LYS A 817 -8.41 -49.01 7.81
N ALA A 818 -7.85 -49.17 6.61
CA ALA A 818 -8.42 -48.59 5.40
C ALA A 818 -9.85 -49.11 5.15
N ARG A 819 -10.08 -50.40 5.37
CA ARG A 819 -11.41 -51.01 5.26
C ARG A 819 -12.39 -50.47 6.30
N GLU A 820 -11.98 -50.36 7.56
CA GLU A 820 -12.80 -49.75 8.63
C GLU A 820 -13.17 -48.29 8.29
N CYS A 821 -12.24 -47.53 7.71
CA CYS A 821 -12.49 -46.16 7.26
C CYS A 821 -13.56 -46.11 6.15
N LEU A 822 -13.45 -46.98 5.14
CA LEU A 822 -14.39 -47.07 4.02
C LEU A 822 -15.78 -47.53 4.48
N GLU A 823 -15.85 -48.52 5.38
CA GLU A 823 -17.11 -49.01 5.95
C GLU A 823 -17.85 -47.89 6.69
N LEU A 824 -17.16 -47.10 7.53
CA LEU A 824 -17.76 -45.99 8.26
C LEU A 824 -18.22 -44.85 7.33
N ALA A 825 -17.43 -44.52 6.29
CA ALA A 825 -17.82 -43.56 5.28
C ALA A 825 -19.05 -44.04 4.47
N ALA A 826 -19.10 -45.33 4.13
CA ALA A 826 -20.20 -45.96 3.42
C ALA A 826 -21.50 -45.96 4.24
N VAL A 827 -21.42 -46.24 5.55
CA VAL A 827 -22.55 -46.11 6.48
C VAL A 827 -23.08 -44.68 6.47
N ALA A 828 -22.22 -43.68 6.67
CA ALA A 828 -22.62 -42.27 6.65
C ALA A 828 -23.26 -41.88 5.30
N ALA A 829 -22.68 -42.33 4.19
CA ALA A 829 -23.19 -42.05 2.85
C ALA A 829 -24.58 -42.67 2.63
N SER A 830 -24.76 -43.96 2.95
CA SER A 830 -26.05 -44.65 2.94
C SER A 830 -27.11 -43.90 3.75
N ASP A 831 -26.73 -43.45 4.95
CA ASP A 831 -27.60 -42.74 5.87
C ASP A 831 -28.08 -41.38 5.35
N SER A 832 -27.20 -40.64 4.67
CA SER A 832 -27.51 -39.36 4.04
C SER A 832 -28.31 -39.53 2.74
N ILE A 833 -27.96 -40.51 1.90
CA ILE A 833 -28.69 -40.92 0.69
C ILE A 833 -30.14 -41.25 1.05
N TYR A 834 -30.37 -42.12 2.04
CA TYR A 834 -31.70 -42.46 2.51
C TYR A 834 -32.50 -41.23 2.99
N LYS A 835 -31.90 -40.33 3.77
CA LYS A 835 -32.57 -39.10 4.25
C LYS A 835 -32.98 -38.19 3.10
N LEU A 836 -32.09 -37.99 2.12
CA LEU A 836 -32.39 -37.21 0.93
C LEU A 836 -33.53 -37.85 0.13
N ALA A 837 -33.50 -39.17 -0.09
CA ALA A 837 -34.56 -39.91 -0.78
C ALA A 837 -35.95 -39.66 -0.16
N ILE A 838 -36.04 -39.74 1.17
CA ILE A 838 -37.28 -39.53 1.93
C ILE A 838 -37.79 -38.09 1.84
N GLN A 839 -36.89 -37.09 1.82
CA GLN A 839 -37.27 -35.69 1.61
C GLN A 839 -37.75 -35.45 0.17
N CYS A 840 -37.09 -36.05 -0.82
CA CYS A 840 -37.43 -35.91 -2.23
C CYS A 840 -38.84 -36.44 -2.53
N LEU A 841 -39.16 -37.64 -2.02
CA LEU A 841 -40.50 -38.23 -2.16
C LEU A 841 -41.60 -37.39 -1.49
N LYS A 842 -41.27 -36.66 -0.41
CA LYS A 842 -42.24 -35.83 0.33
C LYS A 842 -42.65 -34.60 -0.47
N TYR A 843 -41.71 -33.96 -1.16
CA TYR A 843 -41.96 -32.69 -1.85
C TYR A 843 -42.19 -32.84 -3.37
N ASN A 844 -42.08 -34.05 -3.93
CA ASN A 844 -42.19 -34.35 -5.36
C ASN A 844 -41.23 -33.51 -6.23
N LEU A 845 -40.00 -33.27 -5.75
CA LEU A 845 -39.06 -32.33 -6.35
C LEU A 845 -38.03 -32.96 -7.29
N VAL A 846 -38.05 -34.26 -7.55
CA VAL A 846 -36.94 -34.98 -8.21
C VAL A 846 -37.39 -35.69 -9.48
N ASP A 847 -36.50 -35.85 -10.45
CA ASP A 847 -36.76 -36.67 -11.64
C ASP A 847 -36.51 -38.16 -11.37
N TYR A 848 -37.27 -39.02 -12.05
CA TYR A 848 -37.18 -40.47 -11.89
C TYR A 848 -35.76 -41.02 -12.01
N ASN A 849 -34.97 -40.54 -12.99
CA ASN A 849 -33.63 -41.08 -13.25
C ASN A 849 -32.69 -40.81 -12.07
N THR A 850 -32.67 -39.58 -11.56
CA THR A 850 -31.83 -39.22 -10.40
C THR A 850 -32.26 -40.00 -9.15
N PHE A 851 -33.57 -40.16 -8.92
CA PHE A 851 -34.07 -40.96 -7.79
C PHE A 851 -33.74 -42.46 -7.94
N TYR A 852 -33.85 -43.01 -9.15
CA TYR A 852 -33.50 -44.41 -9.45
C TYR A 852 -32.01 -44.68 -9.19
N GLN A 853 -31.12 -43.78 -9.64
CA GLN A 853 -29.68 -43.88 -9.37
C GLN A 853 -29.37 -43.84 -7.88
N LEU A 854 -30.09 -43.01 -7.13
CA LEU A 854 -29.92 -42.86 -5.69
C LEU A 854 -30.34 -44.13 -4.94
N VAL A 855 -31.46 -44.76 -5.31
CA VAL A 855 -31.89 -46.06 -4.78
C VAL A 855 -30.92 -47.18 -5.18
N TRP A 856 -30.42 -47.17 -6.41
CA TRP A 856 -29.43 -48.14 -6.87
C TRP A 856 -28.12 -48.05 -6.06
N CYS A 857 -27.59 -46.84 -5.88
CA CYS A 857 -26.39 -46.61 -5.08
C CYS A 857 -26.59 -47.06 -3.63
N LEU A 858 -27.75 -46.79 -3.02
CA LEU A 858 -28.09 -47.30 -1.68
C LEU A 858 -28.02 -48.83 -1.59
N ILE A 859 -28.65 -49.53 -2.55
CA ILE A 859 -28.60 -51.00 -2.65
C ILE A 859 -27.18 -51.49 -2.84
N TYR A 860 -26.40 -50.78 -3.66
CA TYR A 860 -25.04 -51.17 -4.01
C TYR A 860 -24.10 -51.05 -2.80
N ILE A 861 -24.19 -49.96 -2.03
CA ILE A 861 -23.47 -49.78 -0.77
C ILE A 861 -23.86 -50.87 0.25
N GLU A 862 -25.15 -51.17 0.43
CA GLU A 862 -25.61 -52.22 1.35
C GLU A 862 -25.13 -53.63 0.94
N LYS A 863 -24.92 -53.87 -0.38
CA LYS A 863 -24.39 -55.14 -0.91
C LYS A 863 -22.89 -55.30 -0.69
N GLU A 864 -22.11 -54.25 -0.91
CA GLU A 864 -20.66 -54.32 -0.80
C GLU A 864 -20.20 -54.39 0.67
N TYR A 865 -20.94 -53.73 1.56
CA TYR A 865 -20.62 -53.66 2.99
C TYR A 865 -21.71 -54.30 3.88
N PRO A 866 -22.03 -55.60 3.71
CA PRO A 866 -23.18 -56.22 4.37
C PRO A 866 -23.07 -56.26 5.90
N ASP A 867 -21.84 -56.37 6.43
CA ASP A 867 -21.58 -56.44 7.87
C ASP A 867 -21.87 -55.11 8.58
N ALA A 868 -21.72 -53.98 7.90
CA ALA A 868 -21.95 -52.65 8.45
C ALA A 868 -23.44 -52.33 8.68
N PHE A 869 -24.35 -52.99 7.95
CA PHE A 869 -25.79 -52.70 7.95
C PHE A 869 -26.64 -53.81 8.60
N TYR A 870 -26.01 -54.79 9.26
CA TYR A 870 -26.69 -55.97 9.81
C TYR A 870 -27.77 -55.61 10.84
N TRP A 871 -27.56 -54.54 11.62
CA TRP A 871 -28.43 -54.12 12.74
C TRP A 871 -29.34 -52.91 12.45
N GLU A 872 -29.30 -52.32 11.26
CA GLU A 872 -30.12 -51.14 10.93
C GLU A 872 -31.55 -51.49 10.45
N GLU A 873 -32.52 -50.61 10.76
CA GLU A 873 -33.87 -50.64 10.20
C GLU A 873 -33.82 -50.67 8.66
N ASN A 874 -34.76 -51.39 8.02
CA ASN A 874 -34.77 -51.57 6.57
C ASN A 874 -35.12 -50.26 5.84
N LYS A 875 -34.11 -49.45 5.52
CA LYS A 875 -34.19 -48.16 4.81
C LYS A 875 -34.99 -48.28 3.50
N LEU A 876 -34.79 -49.38 2.76
CA LEU A 876 -35.46 -49.66 1.49
C LEU A 876 -36.97 -49.89 1.66
N GLU A 877 -37.41 -50.49 2.77
CA GLU A 877 -38.84 -50.73 3.06
C GLU A 877 -39.59 -49.41 3.30
N ARG A 878 -39.00 -48.48 4.05
CA ARG A 878 -39.58 -47.14 4.25
C ARG A 878 -39.62 -46.30 2.98
N ILE A 879 -38.63 -46.46 2.09
CA ILE A 879 -38.67 -45.83 0.77
C ILE A 879 -39.86 -46.39 -0.03
N LEU A 880 -40.09 -47.70 -0.02
CA LEU A 880 -41.23 -48.34 -0.70
C LEU A 880 -42.59 -47.86 -0.16
N GLU A 881 -42.71 -47.65 1.15
CA GLU A 881 -43.93 -47.08 1.76
C GLU A 881 -44.22 -45.67 1.24
N LYS A 882 -43.20 -44.80 1.21
CA LYS A 882 -43.36 -43.42 0.74
C LYS A 882 -43.55 -43.28 -0.77
N ILE A 883 -42.98 -44.17 -1.57
CA ILE A 883 -43.16 -44.16 -3.04
C ILE A 883 -44.64 -44.30 -3.41
N LYS A 884 -45.43 -45.03 -2.61
CA LYS A 884 -46.89 -45.19 -2.83
C LYS A 884 -47.67 -43.88 -2.73
N GLU A 885 -47.09 -42.85 -2.11
CA GLU A 885 -47.69 -41.53 -1.91
C GLU A 885 -47.16 -40.47 -2.89
N CYS A 886 -46.22 -40.83 -3.77
CA CYS A 886 -45.50 -39.91 -4.66
C CYS A 886 -46.20 -39.73 -6.02
N GLU A 887 -45.86 -38.66 -6.76
CA GLU A 887 -46.46 -38.29 -8.06
C GLU A 887 -45.78 -38.90 -9.29
N PHE A 888 -44.85 -39.85 -9.14
CA PHE A 888 -44.22 -40.54 -10.27
C PHE A 888 -45.23 -41.30 -11.14
N GLU A 889 -44.89 -41.53 -12.40
CA GLU A 889 -45.72 -42.38 -13.26
C GLU A 889 -45.76 -43.81 -12.71
N LYS A 890 -46.89 -44.49 -12.84
CA LYS A 890 -47.04 -45.87 -12.35
C LYS A 890 -45.96 -46.81 -12.90
N SER A 891 -45.57 -46.61 -14.17
CA SER A 891 -44.52 -47.39 -14.83
C SER A 891 -43.11 -47.15 -14.23
N GLU A 892 -42.86 -45.97 -13.68
CA GLU A 892 -41.62 -45.58 -13.00
C GLU A 892 -41.56 -46.15 -11.59
N CYS A 893 -42.67 -46.06 -10.84
CA CYS A 893 -42.81 -46.69 -9.53
C CYS A 893 -42.60 -48.20 -9.60
N ASP A 894 -43.20 -48.88 -10.58
CA ASP A 894 -43.06 -50.32 -10.76
C ASP A 894 -41.60 -50.73 -11.03
N LYS A 895 -40.84 -49.92 -11.77
CA LYS A 895 -39.40 -50.16 -12.00
C LYS A 895 -38.56 -50.01 -10.73
N ILE A 896 -38.86 -49.05 -9.86
CA ILE A 896 -38.14 -48.88 -8.58
C ILE A 896 -38.51 -50.01 -7.61
N ILE A 897 -39.78 -50.42 -7.55
CA ILE A 897 -40.22 -51.56 -6.74
C ILE A 897 -39.52 -52.84 -7.21
N LYS A 898 -39.44 -53.06 -8.53
CA LYS A 898 -38.70 -54.16 -9.12
C LYS A 898 -37.20 -54.11 -8.75
N LEU A 899 -36.58 -52.93 -8.85
CA LEU A 899 -35.18 -52.71 -8.47
C LEU A 899 -34.89 -53.17 -7.03
N ILE A 900 -35.70 -52.71 -6.08
CA ILE A 900 -35.54 -52.99 -4.66
C ILE A 900 -35.84 -54.47 -4.34
N SER A 901 -36.87 -55.04 -4.96
CA SER A 901 -37.28 -56.43 -4.71
C SER A 901 -36.32 -57.47 -5.29
N GLU A 902 -35.71 -57.20 -6.43
CA GLU A 902 -34.75 -58.12 -7.07
C GLU A 902 -33.33 -57.99 -6.51
N ASN A 903 -32.97 -56.81 -5.98
CA ASN A 903 -31.60 -56.51 -5.57
C ASN A 903 -31.41 -56.20 -4.08
N GLY A 904 -32.45 -56.08 -3.26
CA GLY A 904 -32.29 -55.82 -1.82
C GLY A 904 -31.58 -56.97 -1.08
N THR A 905 -30.75 -56.63 -0.10
CA THR A 905 -29.95 -57.60 0.70
C THR A 905 -30.75 -58.31 1.79
N LYS A 906 -31.86 -57.71 2.27
CA LYS A 906 -32.77 -58.27 3.28
C LYS A 906 -34.11 -58.66 2.63
N PRO A 907 -34.76 -59.79 3.02
CA PRO A 907 -36.04 -60.19 2.47
C PRO A 907 -37.15 -59.19 2.84
N ILE A 908 -37.75 -58.56 1.83
CA ILE A 908 -38.80 -57.54 1.99
C ILE A 908 -40.19 -58.20 1.96
N LYS A 909 -41.04 -57.92 2.94
CA LYS A 909 -42.44 -58.37 2.94
C LYS A 909 -43.26 -57.56 1.92
N ILE A 910 -43.31 -58.02 0.68
CA ILE A 910 -44.27 -57.49 -0.30
C ILE A 910 -45.61 -58.16 -0.02
N GLU A 911 -46.47 -57.52 0.80
CA GLU A 911 -47.84 -58.00 0.94
C GLU A 911 -48.56 -57.95 -0.41
N LYS A 912 -48.93 -59.13 -0.90
CA LYS A 912 -49.88 -59.33 -2.01
C LYS A 912 -51.27 -58.86 -1.57
N THR A 913 -51.55 -57.57 -1.60
CA THR A 913 -52.93 -57.06 -1.57
C THR A 913 -53.08 -55.93 -2.59
N GLY A 914 -54.16 -55.99 -3.38
CA GLY A 914 -54.40 -55.09 -4.52
C GLY A 914 -54.26 -53.61 -4.16
N VAL A 915 -53.31 -52.95 -4.81
CA VAL A 915 -52.96 -51.55 -4.57
C VAL A 915 -54.10 -50.63 -5.03
N ARG A 916 -54.79 -49.98 -4.07
CA ARG A 916 -55.77 -48.93 -4.35
C ARG A 916 -55.02 -47.58 -4.47
N TRP A 917 -54.57 -47.27 -5.67
CA TRP A 917 -53.98 -45.95 -6.01
C TRP A 917 -55.01 -44.84 -5.76
N LYS A 918 -54.61 -43.73 -5.12
CA LYS A 918 -55.44 -42.51 -5.11
C LYS A 918 -55.60 -42.06 -6.57
N ALA A 919 -56.83 -42.12 -7.07
CA ALA A 919 -57.15 -41.76 -8.44
C ALA A 919 -56.71 -40.32 -8.75
N VAL A 920 -55.81 -40.17 -9.72
CA VAL A 920 -55.48 -38.91 -10.36
C VAL A 920 -56.76 -38.35 -10.97
N ARG A 921 -57.34 -37.31 -10.35
CA ARG A 921 -58.34 -36.49 -11.04
C ARG A 921 -57.60 -35.66 -12.09
N HIS A 922 -57.60 -36.13 -13.33
CA HIS A 922 -57.42 -35.25 -14.47
C HIS A 922 -58.47 -34.13 -14.39
N THR A 923 -58.07 -32.94 -13.96
CA THR A 923 -58.82 -31.72 -14.24
C THR A 923 -58.21 -31.09 -15.50
N PRO A 924 -58.98 -30.90 -16.58
CA PRO A 924 -58.43 -30.42 -17.84
C PRO A 924 -58.01 -28.95 -17.72
N LYS A 925 -56.95 -28.60 -18.48
CA LYS A 925 -56.34 -27.29 -18.71
C LYS A 925 -57.32 -26.14 -19.09
N ARG A 926 -58.22 -25.73 -18.20
CA ARG A 926 -59.10 -24.55 -18.43
C ARG A 926 -59.09 -23.47 -17.34
N ARG A 927 -58.41 -23.66 -16.21
CA ARG A 927 -58.30 -22.61 -15.17
C ARG A 927 -57.08 -21.68 -15.28
N ALA A 928 -56.08 -22.01 -16.09
CA ALA A 928 -54.91 -21.16 -16.29
C ALA A 928 -55.17 -19.95 -17.22
N ILE A 929 -56.15 -20.03 -18.13
CA ILE A 929 -56.41 -18.96 -19.11
C ILE A 929 -57.30 -17.83 -18.52
N ARG A 930 -58.04 -18.07 -17.42
CA ARG A 930 -58.87 -17.03 -16.80
C ARG A 930 -58.09 -16.12 -15.84
N ARG A 931 -57.06 -16.63 -15.16
CA ARG A 931 -56.20 -15.84 -14.26
C ARG A 931 -55.12 -15.00 -14.96
N MET A 932 -54.84 -15.26 -16.24
CA MET A 932 -53.96 -14.39 -17.04
C MET A 932 -54.68 -13.18 -17.66
N LYS A 933 -56.02 -13.17 -17.71
CA LYS A 933 -56.79 -12.00 -18.20
C LYS A 933 -57.16 -10.99 -17.11
N GLU A 934 -57.14 -11.37 -15.84
CA GLU A 934 -57.45 -10.46 -14.71
C GLU A 934 -56.20 -9.77 -14.13
N LYS A 935 -54.98 -10.15 -14.53
CA LYS A 935 -53.73 -9.49 -14.11
C LYS A 935 -53.16 -8.49 -15.12
N ALA A 936 -53.90 -8.18 -16.18
CA ALA A 936 -53.54 -7.15 -17.16
C ALA A 936 -54.39 -5.86 -17.02
N SER A 937 -55.14 -5.71 -15.91
CA SER A 937 -55.98 -4.54 -15.64
C SER A 937 -56.03 -4.14 -14.16
N GLU A 938 -54.93 -4.27 -13.43
CA GLU A 938 -54.67 -3.58 -12.14
C GLU A 938 -53.20 -3.20 -12.04
#